data_AF-A0A522IUF1-F1
#
_entry.id   AF-A0A522IUF1-F1
#
_cell.length_a   1.000
_cell.length_b   1.000
_cell.length_c   1.000
_cell.angle_alpha   90.00
_cell.angle_beta   90.00
_cell.angle_gamma   90.00
#
_symmetry.space_group_name_H-M   'P 1'
#
loop_
_entity.id
_entity.type
_entity.pdbx_description
1 polymer ?
#
loop_
_entity_poly.entity_id
_entity_poly.type
_entity_poly.pdbx_seq_one_letter_code
_entity_poly.pdbx_strand_id
1 'polypeptide(L)'
;MTDSNRRESRHEAWPVLTGAALRVAFGVIWIVGAALTWAPGFASHYVGYLHNAANGQPRWSAWWFGMWLALVTPHAGLFVWLTRLAVTALAFALLLGFARKYIYVLGALFSLLIWSTAEGFGGPYTVGATNMGTAISYVLVFIALILIDHRAGLNPYSVDYLIERRWPGWRQVAEWGPAVDAPPVAPLPWHVQAPVLAGIALLVALLLAGLHSALHVQSPSQTAAAAAVKPLSLASSQPVAQARDAHLPPLTPGNSVGVSIDVSDQTVEIASGVQYQAWTFGKSVPGPVIHVRQGQTVNVVLTNHGTMQHSIDFHAAITPPSLHYVDINPGESIKFSFVAKVPGAFLYHCGTPPVLLHIANGMYGAIIVDPATPLPPAAESYVLVQGEWYTQQVSGKLMAGDYGKMQEMRPDEVVFNGTAFQYRDHPLTARPGDLVRIYMVNAGPSLWSAFHVIGAIFQKVYPGGNPAQAIDGVSTYSVGPGEGAIFDLSVDEPGKYPFVDHAMAHMVMGAQGVLKVSVPGEASVAAPPITRAPVAETAPTTPASPAGPYKFDPARGASLYAASCMACHQATGMGLPGAFPPLKDNPAVLNDDPAKQISVILNGLHGEAINGISYPSAMPPFAATLNDADIADIANHERSSWGNQARLITADQVKAARGK
;
A
#
# COMPACT_ATOMS: atom_id res chain seq x y z
N MET A 1 -0.15 -35.19 -76.42
CA MET A 1 -0.45 -33.77 -76.14
C MET A 1 -1.82 -33.76 -75.47
N THR A 2 -2.02 -33.41 -74.20
CA THR A 2 -1.31 -32.47 -73.34
C THR A 2 -1.37 -32.88 -71.85
N ASP A 3 -0.34 -32.44 -71.14
CA ASP A 3 0.04 -32.69 -69.76
C ASP A 3 -0.68 -31.74 -68.78
N SER A 4 -2.02 -31.84 -68.66
CA SER A 4 -2.78 -30.87 -67.82
C SER A 4 -3.71 -31.46 -66.73
N ASN A 5 -4.09 -32.75 -66.75
CA ASN A 5 -5.12 -33.26 -65.84
C ASN A 5 -4.63 -34.04 -64.60
N ARG A 6 -3.32 -34.01 -64.29
CA ARG A 6 -2.76 -34.74 -63.13
C ARG A 6 -2.16 -33.82 -62.06
N ARG A 7 -2.58 -32.55 -62.00
CA ARG A 7 -2.16 -31.57 -60.97
C ARG A 7 -3.25 -31.15 -59.97
N GLU A 8 -4.50 -31.59 -60.09
CA GLU A 8 -5.59 -30.99 -59.31
C GLU A 8 -5.94 -31.62 -57.94
N SER A 9 -5.39 -32.77 -57.53
CA SER A 9 -5.85 -33.39 -56.26
C SER A 9 -4.90 -33.30 -55.05
N ARG A 10 -3.76 -32.60 -55.14
CA ARG A 10 -2.81 -32.46 -54.00
C ARG A 10 -3.05 -31.24 -53.11
N HIS A 11 -3.92 -30.31 -53.51
CA HIS A 11 -4.17 -29.06 -52.78
C HIS A 11 -5.18 -29.17 -51.62
N GLU A 12 -5.95 -30.27 -51.52
CA GLU A 12 -7.04 -30.39 -50.53
C GLU A 12 -6.62 -30.98 -49.16
N ALA A 13 -5.47 -31.65 -49.05
CA ALA A 13 -5.02 -32.25 -47.78
C ALA A 13 -4.46 -31.22 -46.78
N TRP A 14 -3.92 -30.11 -47.28
CA TRP A 14 -3.23 -29.11 -46.47
C TRP A 14 -4.16 -28.32 -45.54
N PRO A 15 -5.37 -27.88 -45.97
CA PRO A 15 -6.34 -27.24 -45.08
C PRO A 15 -6.82 -28.13 -43.93
N VAL A 16 -7.01 -29.42 -44.18
CA VAL A 16 -7.47 -30.40 -43.18
C VAL A 16 -6.40 -30.68 -42.12
N LEU A 17 -5.15 -30.85 -42.57
CA LEU A 17 -4.02 -31.07 -41.68
C LEU A 17 -3.68 -29.82 -40.86
N THR A 18 -3.70 -28.64 -41.49
CA THR A 18 -3.42 -27.38 -40.78
C THR A 18 -4.49 -27.06 -39.74
N GLY A 19 -5.77 -27.33 -40.03
CA GLY A 19 -6.86 -27.24 -39.05
C GLY A 19 -6.68 -28.19 -37.86
N ALA A 20 -6.29 -29.45 -38.11
CA ALA A 20 -5.99 -30.41 -37.04
C ALA A 20 -4.77 -30.00 -36.20
N ALA A 21 -3.70 -29.54 -36.85
CA ALA A 21 -2.48 -29.09 -36.18
C ALA A 21 -2.73 -27.87 -35.29
N LEU A 22 -3.49 -26.88 -35.78
CA LEU A 22 -3.88 -25.70 -34.99
C LEU A 22 -4.70 -26.11 -33.76
N ARG A 23 -5.70 -26.98 -33.95
CA ARG A 23 -6.54 -27.49 -32.85
C ARG A 23 -5.71 -28.19 -31.78
N VAL A 24 -4.81 -29.08 -32.19
CA VAL A 24 -3.94 -29.84 -31.28
C VAL A 24 -2.95 -28.92 -30.57
N ALA A 25 -2.29 -28.01 -31.28
CA ALA A 25 -1.37 -27.04 -30.68
C ALA A 25 -2.09 -26.17 -29.63
N PHE A 26 -3.31 -25.74 -29.93
CA PHE A 26 -4.13 -25.00 -28.99
C PHE A 26 -4.55 -25.86 -27.79
N GLY A 27 -4.91 -27.14 -28.01
CA GLY A 27 -5.17 -28.11 -26.95
C GLY A 27 -3.99 -28.32 -26.00
N VAL A 28 -2.75 -28.27 -26.50
CA VAL A 28 -1.54 -28.33 -25.64
C VAL A 28 -1.44 -27.11 -24.73
N ILE A 29 -1.72 -25.90 -25.25
CA ILE A 29 -1.76 -24.67 -24.44
C ILE A 29 -2.81 -24.80 -23.32
N TRP A 30 -3.98 -25.34 -23.65
CA TRP A 30 -5.02 -25.62 -22.65
C TRP A 30 -4.62 -26.70 -21.64
N ILE A 31 -3.80 -27.70 -22.00
CA ILE A 31 -3.25 -28.67 -21.04
C ILE A 31 -2.33 -27.98 -20.03
N VAL A 32 -1.48 -27.06 -20.49
CA VAL A 32 -0.61 -26.29 -19.58
C VAL A 32 -1.47 -25.43 -18.64
N GLY A 33 -2.49 -24.75 -19.19
CA GLY A 33 -3.47 -24.01 -18.39
C GLY A 33 -4.17 -24.91 -17.37
N ALA A 34 -4.61 -26.11 -17.78
CA ALA A 34 -5.22 -27.08 -16.88
C ALA A 34 -4.28 -27.42 -15.73
N ALA A 35 -3.03 -27.81 -16.01
CA ALA A 35 -2.04 -28.16 -15.00
C ALA A 35 -1.84 -27.02 -13.98
N LEU A 36 -1.80 -25.76 -14.43
CA LEU A 36 -1.69 -24.60 -13.54
C LEU A 36 -2.94 -24.40 -12.66
N THR A 37 -4.15 -24.69 -13.15
CA THR A 37 -5.37 -24.62 -12.32
C THR A 37 -5.38 -25.66 -11.19
N TRP A 38 -4.67 -26.77 -11.36
CA TRP A 38 -4.53 -27.81 -10.33
C TRP A 38 -3.41 -27.51 -9.32
N ALA A 39 -2.60 -26.47 -9.54
CA ALA A 39 -1.62 -26.02 -8.58
C ALA A 39 -2.29 -25.45 -7.30
N PRO A 40 -1.68 -25.61 -6.11
CA PRO A 40 -2.24 -25.10 -4.86
C PRO A 40 -2.48 -23.59 -4.87
N GLY A 41 -1.56 -22.83 -5.47
CA GLY A 41 -1.62 -21.37 -5.57
C GLY A 41 -2.83 -20.84 -6.34
N PHE A 42 -3.34 -21.59 -7.32
CA PHE A 42 -4.50 -21.17 -8.09
C PHE A 42 -5.76 -21.06 -7.22
N ALA A 43 -5.98 -22.04 -6.34
CA ALA A 43 -7.14 -22.06 -5.46
C ALA A 43 -7.06 -20.97 -4.38
N SER A 44 -5.87 -20.72 -3.82
CA SER A 44 -5.67 -19.70 -2.78
C SER A 44 -5.81 -18.26 -3.29
N HIS A 45 -5.57 -18.03 -4.59
CA HIS A 45 -5.60 -16.69 -5.19
C HIS A 45 -6.82 -16.45 -6.10
N TYR A 46 -7.71 -17.43 -6.25
CA TYR A 46 -8.84 -17.38 -7.19
C TYR A 46 -9.71 -16.12 -7.04
N VAL A 47 -10.11 -15.79 -5.81
CA VAL A 47 -10.92 -14.59 -5.49
C VAL A 47 -10.08 -13.32 -5.61
N GLY A 48 -8.79 -13.39 -5.27
CA GLY A 48 -7.85 -12.29 -5.39
C GLY A 48 -7.69 -11.78 -6.83
N TYR A 49 -7.71 -12.68 -7.83
CA TYR A 49 -7.67 -12.27 -9.24
C TYR A 49 -8.87 -11.40 -9.63
N LEU A 50 -10.06 -11.74 -9.17
CA LEU A 50 -11.28 -10.96 -9.43
C LEU A 50 -11.27 -9.59 -8.73
N HIS A 51 -10.79 -9.53 -7.48
CA HIS A 51 -10.67 -8.25 -6.76
C HIS A 51 -9.61 -7.34 -7.40
N ASN A 52 -8.46 -7.90 -7.78
CA ASN A 52 -7.41 -7.15 -8.46
C ASN A 52 -7.88 -6.62 -9.81
N ALA A 53 -8.61 -7.45 -10.57
CA ALA A 53 -9.21 -7.03 -11.84
C ALA A 53 -10.24 -5.90 -11.64
N ALA A 54 -11.02 -5.91 -10.56
CA ALA A 54 -12.02 -4.88 -10.27
C ALA A 54 -11.40 -3.52 -9.88
N ASN A 55 -10.29 -3.52 -9.13
CA ASN A 55 -9.67 -2.31 -8.59
C ASN A 55 -9.06 -1.39 -9.66
N GLY A 56 -8.78 -1.91 -10.86
CA GLY A 56 -8.22 -1.15 -11.99
C GLY A 56 -9.25 -0.65 -13.02
N GLN A 57 -10.56 -0.79 -12.76
CA GLN A 57 -11.59 -0.61 -13.79
C GLN A 57 -12.33 0.72 -13.69
N PRO A 58 -12.72 1.31 -14.84
CA PRO A 58 -13.53 2.52 -14.85
C PRO A 58 -14.89 2.33 -14.15
N ARG A 59 -15.44 3.42 -13.60
CA ARG A 59 -16.70 3.37 -12.82
C ARG A 59 -17.90 2.79 -13.57
N TRP A 60 -17.93 2.85 -14.91
CA TRP A 60 -19.05 2.33 -15.70
C TRP A 60 -19.14 0.79 -15.67
N SER A 61 -18.04 0.07 -15.43
CA SER A 61 -18.00 -1.39 -15.37
C SER A 61 -18.06 -1.94 -13.94
N ALA A 62 -18.05 -1.08 -12.92
CA ALA A 62 -18.04 -1.47 -11.51
C ALA A 62 -19.21 -2.41 -11.13
N TRP A 63 -20.40 -2.23 -11.72
CA TRP A 63 -21.57 -3.08 -11.45
C TRP A 63 -21.35 -4.53 -11.89
N TRP A 64 -20.63 -4.75 -12.99
CA TRP A 64 -20.36 -6.06 -13.55
C TRP A 64 -19.41 -6.85 -12.65
N PHE A 65 -18.32 -6.22 -12.21
CA PHE A 65 -17.38 -6.82 -11.26
C PHE A 65 -18.00 -7.01 -9.89
N GLY A 66 -18.81 -6.06 -9.42
CA GLY A 66 -19.56 -6.19 -8.17
C GLY A 66 -20.49 -7.41 -8.16
N MET A 67 -21.21 -7.65 -9.26
CA MET A 67 -22.06 -8.84 -9.42
C MET A 67 -21.25 -10.14 -9.36
N TRP A 68 -20.13 -10.22 -10.10
CA TRP A 68 -19.29 -11.43 -10.11
C TRP A 68 -18.59 -11.68 -8.78
N LEU A 69 -18.13 -10.64 -8.09
CA LEU A 69 -17.56 -10.75 -6.75
C LEU A 69 -18.61 -11.25 -5.74
N ALA A 70 -19.83 -10.71 -5.79
CA ALA A 70 -20.91 -11.17 -4.93
C ALA A 70 -21.30 -12.64 -5.18
N LEU A 71 -21.18 -13.12 -6.43
CA LEU A 71 -21.48 -14.50 -6.80
C LEU A 71 -20.33 -15.48 -6.46
N VAL A 72 -19.08 -15.08 -6.71
CA VAL A 72 -17.91 -15.97 -6.64
C VAL A 72 -17.33 -16.03 -5.23
N THR A 73 -17.23 -14.90 -4.52
CA THR A 73 -16.57 -14.83 -3.21
C THR A 73 -17.19 -15.79 -2.17
N PRO A 74 -18.52 -15.89 -2.02
CA PRO A 74 -19.14 -16.85 -1.10
C PRO A 74 -19.00 -18.31 -1.53
N HIS A 75 -18.68 -18.56 -2.79
CA HIS A 75 -18.70 -19.87 -3.43
C HIS A 75 -17.36 -20.22 -4.11
N ALA A 76 -16.25 -19.65 -3.63
CA ALA A 76 -14.95 -19.74 -4.30
C ALA A 76 -14.52 -21.17 -4.59
N GLY A 77 -14.73 -22.09 -3.64
CA GLY A 77 -14.40 -23.51 -3.82
C GLY A 77 -15.14 -24.16 -4.99
N LEU A 78 -16.43 -23.84 -5.17
CA LEU A 78 -17.22 -24.33 -6.31
C LEU A 78 -16.66 -23.81 -7.63
N PHE A 79 -16.38 -22.51 -7.73
CA PHE A 79 -15.87 -21.90 -8.95
C PHE A 79 -14.44 -22.35 -9.31
N VAL A 80 -13.59 -22.61 -8.31
CA VAL A 80 -12.27 -23.24 -8.51
C VAL A 80 -12.43 -24.62 -9.16
N TRP A 81 -13.32 -25.46 -8.62
CA TRP A 81 -13.57 -26.80 -9.16
C TRP A 81 -14.19 -26.76 -10.56
N LEU A 82 -15.17 -25.88 -10.78
CA LEU A 82 -15.76 -25.67 -12.11
C LEU A 82 -14.69 -25.24 -13.13
N THR A 83 -13.79 -24.34 -12.75
CA THR A 83 -12.71 -23.87 -13.63
C THR A 83 -11.73 -24.99 -13.95
N ARG A 84 -11.30 -25.79 -12.96
CA ARG A 84 -10.41 -26.95 -13.17
C ARG A 84 -11.01 -27.95 -14.14
N LEU A 85 -12.26 -28.33 -13.91
CA LEU A 85 -12.98 -29.30 -14.74
C LEU A 85 -13.19 -28.75 -16.16
N ALA A 86 -13.60 -27.49 -16.30
CA ALA A 86 -13.82 -26.85 -17.58
C ALA A 86 -12.53 -26.75 -18.41
N VAL A 87 -11.44 -26.25 -17.83
CA VAL A 87 -10.15 -26.09 -18.53
C VAL A 87 -9.58 -27.45 -18.93
N THR A 88 -9.70 -28.45 -18.05
CA THR A 88 -9.23 -29.83 -18.32
C THR A 88 -10.06 -30.48 -19.43
N ALA A 89 -11.39 -30.37 -19.37
CA ALA A 89 -12.28 -30.93 -20.39
C ALA A 89 -12.04 -30.28 -21.77
N LEU A 90 -11.89 -28.95 -21.82
CA LEU A 90 -11.56 -28.22 -23.05
C LEU A 90 -10.21 -28.68 -23.62
N ALA A 91 -9.20 -28.86 -22.78
CA ALA A 91 -7.88 -29.33 -23.21
C ALA A 91 -7.94 -30.70 -23.89
N PHE A 92 -8.58 -31.68 -23.24
CA PHE A 92 -8.72 -33.03 -23.81
C PHE A 92 -9.59 -33.04 -25.07
N ALA A 93 -10.70 -32.31 -25.08
CA ALA A 93 -11.59 -32.25 -26.23
C ALA A 93 -10.92 -31.60 -27.46
N LEU A 94 -10.08 -30.57 -27.25
CA LEU A 94 -9.26 -29.96 -28.29
C LEU A 94 -8.17 -30.91 -28.81
N LEU A 95 -7.51 -31.67 -27.96
CA LEU A 95 -6.49 -32.62 -28.41
C LEU A 95 -7.11 -33.75 -29.23
N LEU A 96 -8.19 -34.35 -28.72
CA LEU A 96 -8.85 -35.49 -29.33
C LEU A 96 -9.72 -35.10 -30.53
N GLY A 97 -10.20 -33.86 -30.60
CA GLY A 97 -11.20 -33.45 -31.58
C GLY A 97 -12.54 -34.13 -31.31
N PHE A 98 -13.09 -33.85 -30.13
CA PHE A 98 -14.36 -34.41 -29.66
C PHE A 98 -15.41 -33.30 -29.55
N ALA A 99 -16.62 -33.53 -30.06
CA ALA A 99 -17.75 -32.59 -30.07
C ALA A 99 -17.33 -31.17 -30.53
N ARG A 100 -16.53 -31.09 -31.59
CA ARG A 100 -15.79 -29.88 -32.01
C ARG A 100 -16.68 -28.63 -32.11
N LYS A 101 -17.85 -28.74 -32.75
CA LYS A 101 -18.85 -27.66 -32.83
C LYS A 101 -19.14 -27.02 -31.47
N TYR A 102 -19.51 -27.82 -30.47
CA TYR A 102 -19.86 -27.29 -29.15
C TYR A 102 -18.64 -26.87 -28.35
N ILE A 103 -17.55 -27.62 -28.43
CA ILE A 103 -16.32 -27.32 -27.70
C ILE A 103 -15.70 -26.00 -28.14
N TYR A 104 -15.77 -25.68 -29.43
CA TYR A 104 -15.24 -24.40 -29.90
C TYR A 104 -16.11 -23.21 -29.43
N VAL A 105 -17.44 -23.36 -29.44
CA VAL A 105 -18.35 -22.33 -28.95
C VAL A 105 -18.21 -22.14 -27.45
N LEU A 106 -18.24 -23.23 -26.69
CA LEU A 106 -18.11 -23.19 -25.23
C LEU A 106 -16.72 -22.65 -24.82
N GLY A 107 -15.67 -23.05 -25.54
CA GLY A 107 -14.33 -22.53 -25.34
C GLY A 107 -14.25 -21.02 -25.58
N ALA A 108 -14.83 -20.51 -26.66
CA ALA A 108 -14.88 -19.07 -26.94
C ALA A 108 -15.66 -18.30 -25.86
N LEU A 109 -16.82 -18.80 -25.43
CA LEU A 109 -17.62 -18.16 -24.39
C LEU A 109 -16.90 -18.18 -23.03
N PHE A 110 -16.24 -19.28 -22.70
CA PHE A 110 -15.49 -19.41 -21.45
C PHE A 110 -14.26 -18.49 -21.44
N SER A 111 -13.53 -18.38 -22.55
CA SER A 111 -12.44 -17.41 -22.69
C SER A 111 -12.95 -15.96 -22.59
N LEU A 112 -14.10 -15.64 -23.19
CA LEU A 112 -14.69 -14.30 -23.09
C LEU A 112 -15.12 -13.98 -21.64
N LEU A 113 -15.61 -14.98 -20.91
CA LEU A 113 -15.92 -14.85 -19.49
C LEU A 113 -14.67 -14.55 -18.66
N ILE A 114 -13.58 -15.29 -18.86
CA ILE A 114 -12.29 -15.03 -18.20
C ILE A 114 -11.79 -13.62 -18.53
N TRP A 115 -11.85 -13.23 -19.80
CA TRP A 115 -11.41 -11.92 -20.25
C TRP A 115 -12.19 -10.78 -19.59
N SER A 116 -13.52 -10.89 -19.52
CA SER A 116 -14.39 -9.88 -18.93
C SER A 116 -14.44 -9.90 -17.39
N THR A 117 -13.75 -10.84 -16.74
CA THR A 117 -13.71 -10.97 -15.28
C THR A 117 -12.28 -10.99 -14.77
N ALA A 118 -11.62 -12.14 -14.76
CA ALA A 118 -10.28 -12.32 -14.20
C ALA A 118 -9.17 -11.51 -14.92
N GLU A 119 -9.29 -11.25 -16.24
CA GLU A 119 -8.32 -10.40 -16.98
C GLU A 119 -8.76 -8.93 -17.14
N GLY A 120 -9.94 -8.53 -16.62
CA GLY A 120 -10.35 -7.13 -16.59
C GLY A 120 -10.41 -6.42 -17.95
N PHE A 121 -11.00 -7.06 -18.96
CA PHE A 121 -11.07 -6.55 -20.35
C PHE A 121 -9.72 -6.34 -21.03
N GLY A 122 -8.63 -6.89 -20.49
CA GLY A 122 -7.28 -6.71 -21.04
C GLY A 122 -6.87 -5.25 -21.16
N GLY A 123 -7.42 -4.38 -20.31
CA GLY A 123 -7.38 -2.93 -20.49
C GLY A 123 -6.04 -2.26 -20.11
N PRO A 124 -5.74 -1.08 -20.68
CA PRO A 124 -4.51 -0.30 -20.46
C PRO A 124 -4.53 0.53 -19.15
N TYR A 125 -5.26 0.08 -18.13
CA TYR A 125 -5.59 0.89 -16.94
C TYR A 125 -4.52 0.82 -15.84
N THR A 126 -3.37 0.22 -16.16
CA THR A 126 -2.12 0.23 -15.38
C THR A 126 -0.94 0.51 -16.33
N VAL A 127 0.05 1.29 -15.89
CA VAL A 127 1.19 1.75 -16.73
C VAL A 127 2.00 0.57 -17.28
N GLY A 128 2.23 0.54 -18.60
CA GLY A 128 3.06 -0.47 -19.29
C GLY A 128 2.31 -1.63 -19.96
N ALA A 129 0.99 -1.75 -19.79
CA ALA A 129 0.20 -2.80 -20.41
C ALA A 129 -0.30 -2.38 -21.81
N THR A 130 0.29 -2.92 -22.87
CA THR A 130 -0.20 -2.82 -24.27
C THR A 130 -0.92 -4.10 -24.73
N ASN A 131 -1.15 -5.04 -23.82
CA ASN A 131 -1.68 -6.36 -24.13
C ASN A 131 -3.20 -6.44 -23.91
N MET A 132 -3.93 -6.82 -24.96
CA MET A 132 -5.39 -7.01 -24.99
C MET A 132 -5.92 -8.18 -24.13
N GLY A 133 -5.05 -8.86 -23.38
CA GLY A 133 -5.36 -10.04 -22.58
C GLY A 133 -5.14 -11.34 -23.37
N THR A 134 -4.71 -12.39 -22.68
CA THR A 134 -4.49 -13.69 -23.33
C THR A 134 -5.80 -14.36 -23.74
N ALA A 135 -6.87 -14.16 -22.98
CA ALA A 135 -8.15 -14.80 -23.22
C ALA A 135 -8.86 -14.26 -24.47
N ILE A 136 -8.69 -12.99 -24.86
CA ILE A 136 -9.25 -12.49 -26.13
C ILE A 136 -8.57 -13.13 -27.34
N SER A 137 -7.26 -13.41 -27.24
CA SER A 137 -6.54 -14.15 -28.28
C SER A 137 -7.10 -15.56 -28.44
N TYR A 138 -7.51 -16.20 -27.33
CA TYR A 138 -8.13 -17.53 -27.36
C TYR A 138 -9.51 -17.51 -28.02
N VAL A 139 -10.31 -16.47 -27.80
CA VAL A 139 -11.58 -16.27 -28.51
C VAL A 139 -11.35 -16.23 -30.02
N LEU A 140 -10.34 -15.48 -30.48
CA LEU A 140 -10.01 -15.39 -31.92
C LEU A 140 -9.56 -16.75 -32.50
N VAL A 141 -8.78 -17.53 -31.74
CA VAL A 141 -8.37 -18.89 -32.17
C VAL A 141 -9.58 -19.83 -32.26
N PHE A 142 -10.52 -19.78 -31.30
CA PHE A 142 -11.75 -20.57 -31.38
C PHE A 142 -12.63 -20.16 -32.57
N ILE A 143 -12.77 -18.86 -32.85
CA ILE A 143 -13.48 -18.38 -34.05
C ILE A 143 -12.81 -18.88 -35.32
N ALA A 144 -11.47 -18.84 -35.39
CA ALA A 144 -10.72 -19.39 -36.52
C ALA A 144 -10.97 -20.89 -36.69
N LEU A 145 -10.98 -21.67 -35.60
CA LEU A 145 -11.32 -23.09 -35.63
C LEU A 145 -12.75 -23.35 -36.12
N ILE A 146 -13.73 -22.54 -35.71
CA ILE A 146 -15.11 -22.62 -36.21
C ILE A 146 -15.18 -22.33 -37.70
N LEU A 147 -14.49 -21.28 -38.18
CA LEU A 147 -14.47 -20.91 -39.60
C LEU A 147 -13.77 -21.98 -40.46
N ILE A 148 -12.68 -22.56 -39.96
CA ILE A 148 -11.97 -23.66 -40.62
C ILE A 148 -12.89 -24.88 -40.69
N ASP A 149 -13.55 -25.24 -39.59
CA ASP A 149 -14.45 -26.39 -39.50
C ASP A 149 -15.67 -26.23 -40.44
N HIS A 150 -16.26 -25.04 -40.46
CA HIS A 150 -17.37 -24.71 -41.37
C HIS A 150 -16.98 -24.82 -42.86
N ARG A 151 -15.70 -24.63 -43.21
CA ARG A 151 -15.21 -24.71 -44.59
C ARG A 151 -14.68 -26.08 -44.98
N ALA A 152 -14.01 -26.78 -44.06
CA ALA A 152 -13.31 -28.04 -44.33
C ALA A 152 -14.17 -29.29 -44.04
N GLY A 153 -15.18 -29.17 -43.17
CA GLY A 153 -16.03 -30.29 -42.77
C GLY A 153 -15.27 -31.39 -42.03
N LEU A 154 -15.56 -32.65 -42.38
CA LEU A 154 -15.06 -33.84 -41.70
C LEU A 154 -13.52 -33.90 -41.64
N ASN A 155 -12.98 -33.92 -40.42
CA ASN A 155 -11.54 -34.02 -40.20
C ASN A 155 -11.12 -35.45 -39.79
N PRO A 156 -10.34 -36.18 -40.60
CA PRO A 156 -9.91 -37.54 -40.32
C PRO A 156 -8.98 -37.66 -39.09
N TYR A 157 -8.44 -36.54 -38.59
CA TYR A 157 -7.60 -36.47 -37.39
C TYR A 157 -8.40 -36.05 -36.14
N SER A 158 -9.63 -36.55 -36.03
CA SER A 158 -10.54 -36.29 -34.90
C SER A 158 -11.23 -37.57 -34.44
N VAL A 159 -11.51 -37.65 -33.13
CA VAL A 159 -12.37 -38.71 -32.58
C VAL A 159 -13.79 -38.58 -33.14
N ASP A 160 -14.27 -37.38 -33.42
CA ASP A 160 -15.55 -37.14 -34.06
C ASP A 160 -15.71 -37.89 -35.39
N TYR A 161 -14.66 -37.94 -36.23
CA TYR A 161 -14.67 -38.71 -37.47
C TYR A 161 -14.81 -40.22 -37.25
N LEU A 162 -14.15 -40.75 -36.22
CA LEU A 162 -14.26 -42.17 -35.86
C LEU A 162 -15.67 -42.51 -35.34
N ILE A 163 -16.26 -41.62 -34.56
CA ILE A 163 -17.62 -41.78 -34.03
C ILE A 163 -18.64 -41.66 -35.16
N GLU A 164 -18.52 -40.67 -36.05
CA GLU A 164 -19.47 -40.47 -37.16
C GLU A 164 -19.48 -41.68 -38.11
N ARG A 165 -18.33 -42.31 -38.35
CA ARG A 165 -18.24 -43.56 -39.13
C ARG A 165 -19.08 -44.69 -38.54
N ARG A 166 -19.22 -44.73 -37.21
CA ARG A 166 -19.98 -45.76 -36.49
C ARG A 166 -21.43 -45.34 -36.20
N TRP A 167 -21.66 -44.04 -36.06
CA TRP A 167 -22.95 -43.42 -35.75
C TRP A 167 -23.09 -42.08 -36.50
N PRO A 168 -23.68 -42.08 -37.71
CA PRO A 168 -23.79 -40.89 -38.57
C PRO A 168 -24.56 -39.71 -37.93
N GLY A 169 -25.40 -39.96 -36.91
CA GLY A 169 -26.12 -38.93 -36.18
C GLY A 169 -25.23 -38.02 -35.33
N TRP A 170 -24.01 -38.47 -34.97
CA TRP A 170 -23.04 -37.68 -34.19
C TRP A 170 -22.60 -36.39 -34.93
N ARG A 171 -22.78 -36.36 -36.24
CA ARG A 171 -22.52 -35.19 -37.09
C ARG A 171 -23.21 -33.92 -36.59
N GLN A 172 -24.45 -34.02 -36.07
CA GLN A 172 -25.18 -32.86 -35.55
C GLN A 172 -24.48 -32.20 -34.36
N VAL A 173 -23.65 -32.98 -33.66
CA VAL A 173 -22.86 -32.60 -32.49
C VAL A 173 -21.45 -32.16 -32.87
N ALA A 174 -20.88 -32.71 -33.94
CA ALA A 174 -19.49 -32.45 -34.33
C ALA A 174 -19.33 -31.32 -35.35
N GLU A 175 -20.27 -31.13 -36.28
CA GLU A 175 -20.06 -30.34 -37.52
C GLU A 175 -21.11 -29.22 -37.73
N TRP A 176 -20.73 -28.19 -38.49
CA TRP A 176 -21.61 -27.07 -38.89
C TRP A 176 -22.23 -27.22 -40.29
N GLY A 177 -21.58 -27.93 -41.22
CA GLY A 177 -21.96 -27.97 -42.65
C GLY A 177 -22.72 -29.23 -43.10
N PRO A 178 -23.50 -29.14 -44.20
CA PRO A 178 -24.16 -30.30 -44.82
C PRO A 178 -23.13 -31.30 -45.38
N ALA A 179 -23.55 -32.55 -45.55
CA ALA A 179 -22.73 -33.68 -46.01
C ALA A 179 -21.96 -33.39 -47.30
N VAL A 180 -20.64 -33.20 -47.17
CA VAL A 180 -19.68 -33.43 -48.24
C VAL A 180 -18.84 -34.63 -47.80
N ASP A 181 -18.84 -35.69 -48.59
CA ASP A 181 -17.95 -36.83 -48.37
C ASP A 181 -16.50 -36.32 -48.42
N ALA A 182 -15.76 -36.45 -47.32
CA ALA A 182 -14.36 -36.08 -47.32
C ALA A 182 -13.61 -36.99 -48.29
N PRO A 183 -12.89 -36.45 -49.29
CA PRO A 183 -12.05 -37.28 -50.15
C PRO A 183 -11.02 -38.02 -49.30
N PRO A 184 -10.67 -39.28 -49.63
CA PRO A 184 -9.66 -40.03 -48.89
C PRO A 184 -8.33 -39.26 -48.89
N VAL A 185 -7.96 -38.72 -47.73
CA VAL A 185 -6.71 -37.98 -47.57
C VAL A 185 -5.55 -38.98 -47.59
N ALA A 186 -4.79 -39.00 -48.70
CA ALA A 186 -3.54 -39.75 -48.74
C ALA A 186 -2.55 -39.16 -47.71
N PRO A 187 -1.87 -39.99 -46.89
CA PRO A 187 -0.92 -39.50 -45.90
C PRO A 187 0.20 -38.71 -46.59
N LEU A 188 0.53 -37.53 -46.02
CA LEU A 188 1.63 -36.70 -46.53
C LEU A 188 2.95 -37.48 -46.51
N PRO A 189 3.85 -37.26 -47.46
CA PRO A 189 5.14 -37.94 -47.46
C PRO A 189 6.00 -37.55 -46.24
N TRP A 190 6.81 -38.48 -45.73
CA TRP A 190 7.54 -38.36 -44.46
C TRP A 190 8.48 -37.15 -44.38
N HIS A 191 9.04 -36.70 -45.50
CA HIS A 191 9.89 -35.50 -45.54
C HIS A 191 9.13 -34.20 -45.19
N VAL A 192 7.79 -34.21 -45.26
CA VAL A 192 6.93 -33.11 -44.79
C VAL A 192 6.48 -33.35 -43.34
N GLN A 193 6.17 -34.60 -42.99
CA GLN A 193 5.70 -34.93 -41.63
C GLN A 193 6.82 -34.79 -40.58
N ALA A 194 8.03 -35.25 -40.88
CA ALA A 194 9.16 -35.24 -39.95
C ALA A 194 9.53 -33.85 -39.41
N PRO A 195 9.69 -32.78 -40.23
CA PRO A 195 9.98 -31.46 -39.71
C PRO A 195 8.81 -30.84 -38.92
N VAL A 196 7.56 -31.12 -39.31
CA VAL A 196 6.37 -30.66 -38.56
C VAL A 196 6.29 -31.34 -37.20
N LEU A 197 6.50 -32.66 -37.15
CA LEU A 197 6.52 -33.44 -35.90
C LEU A 197 7.70 -33.03 -34.99
N ALA A 198 8.87 -32.74 -35.57
CA ALA A 198 10.01 -32.21 -34.82
C ALA A 198 9.72 -30.82 -34.23
N GLY A 199 9.07 -29.94 -34.99
CA GLY A 199 8.64 -28.62 -34.51
C GLY A 199 7.62 -28.71 -33.37
N ILE A 200 6.63 -29.62 -33.49
CA ILE A 200 5.66 -29.89 -32.43
C ILE A 200 6.35 -30.45 -31.18
N ALA A 201 7.27 -31.41 -31.34
CA ALA A 201 8.02 -31.99 -30.23
C ALA A 201 8.88 -30.95 -29.51
N LEU A 202 9.52 -30.04 -30.23
CA LEU A 202 10.30 -28.94 -29.66
C LEU A 202 9.40 -27.94 -28.91
N LEU A 203 8.26 -27.56 -29.48
CA LEU A 203 7.29 -26.68 -28.81
C LEU A 203 6.78 -27.32 -27.51
N VAL A 204 6.41 -28.61 -27.55
CA VAL A 204 5.98 -29.36 -26.37
C VAL A 204 7.11 -29.43 -25.32
N ALA A 205 8.36 -29.68 -25.73
CA ALA A 205 9.50 -29.68 -24.82
C ALA A 205 9.72 -28.31 -24.16
N LEU A 206 9.62 -27.21 -24.91
CA LEU A 206 9.73 -25.84 -24.38
C LEU A 206 8.58 -25.50 -23.42
N LEU A 207 7.36 -25.91 -23.74
CA LEU A 207 6.18 -25.72 -22.87
C LEU A 207 6.29 -26.55 -21.58
N LEU A 208 6.76 -27.80 -21.67
CA LEU A 208 7.00 -28.65 -20.51
C LEU A 208 8.14 -28.13 -19.64
N ALA A 209 9.22 -27.60 -20.23
CA ALA A 209 10.31 -26.96 -19.51
C ALA A 209 9.85 -25.68 -18.80
N GLY A 210 9.05 -24.85 -19.47
CA GLY A 210 8.43 -23.66 -18.88
C GLY A 210 7.46 -24.02 -17.74
N LEU A 211 6.63 -25.06 -17.91
CA LEU A 211 5.74 -25.56 -16.87
C LEU A 211 6.53 -26.15 -15.69
N HIS A 212 7.59 -26.92 -15.93
CA HIS A 212 8.46 -27.43 -14.88
C HIS A 212 9.11 -26.29 -14.10
N SER A 213 9.62 -25.26 -14.80
CA SER A 213 10.14 -24.05 -14.18
C SER A 213 9.08 -23.36 -13.32
N ALA A 214 7.89 -23.09 -13.86
CA ALA A 214 6.80 -22.42 -13.15
C ALA A 214 6.29 -23.19 -11.93
N LEU A 215 6.22 -24.53 -12.00
CA LEU A 215 5.80 -25.39 -10.88
C LEU A 215 6.87 -25.55 -9.79
N HIS A 216 8.14 -25.28 -10.10
CA HIS A 216 9.28 -25.37 -9.16
C HIS A 216 9.79 -24.00 -8.71
N VAL A 217 9.17 -22.90 -9.14
CA VAL A 217 9.36 -21.60 -8.48
C VAL A 217 8.81 -21.73 -7.07
N GLN A 218 9.71 -21.71 -6.08
CA GLN A 218 9.31 -21.67 -4.68
C GLN A 218 8.45 -20.43 -4.47
N SER A 219 7.19 -20.63 -4.07
CA SER A 219 6.36 -19.52 -3.60
C SER A 219 7.12 -18.82 -2.47
N PRO A 220 7.14 -17.47 -2.42
CA PRO A 220 7.65 -16.77 -1.26
C PRO A 220 7.00 -17.38 -0.02
N SER A 221 7.80 -17.67 1.02
CA SER A 221 7.27 -18.24 2.26
C SER A 221 6.10 -17.39 2.78
N GLN A 222 5.17 -17.97 3.55
CA GLN A 222 4.12 -17.16 4.19
C GLN A 222 4.70 -15.99 5.01
N THR A 223 5.93 -16.11 5.51
CA THR A 223 6.71 -15.01 6.10
C THR A 223 7.15 -13.94 5.08
N ALA A 224 7.57 -14.31 3.87
CA ALA A 224 7.92 -13.37 2.80
C ALA A 224 6.68 -12.71 2.17
N ALA A 225 5.58 -13.46 2.01
CA ALA A 225 4.29 -12.92 1.56
C ALA A 225 3.61 -12.05 2.63
N ALA A 226 3.69 -12.42 3.92
CA ALA A 226 3.22 -11.57 5.01
C ALA A 226 4.12 -10.35 5.26
N ALA A 227 5.43 -10.44 4.95
CA ALA A 227 6.32 -9.29 4.94
C ALA A 227 6.07 -8.35 3.74
N ALA A 228 5.56 -8.87 2.62
CA ALA A 228 5.19 -8.10 1.43
C ALA A 228 3.78 -7.48 1.51
N VAL A 229 2.91 -7.98 2.40
CA VAL A 229 1.49 -7.56 2.48
C VAL A 229 1.09 -6.95 3.83
N LYS A 230 1.94 -7.01 4.86
CA LYS A 230 1.80 -6.07 5.98
C LYS A 230 2.37 -4.75 5.48
N PRO A 231 1.60 -3.63 5.38
CA PRO A 231 2.25 -2.34 5.34
C PRO A 231 3.20 -2.32 6.54
N LEU A 232 4.49 -2.15 6.26
CA LEU A 232 5.44 -1.80 7.29
C LEU A 232 4.75 -0.66 8.05
N SER A 233 4.40 -0.87 9.33
CA SER A 233 3.84 0.22 10.13
C SER A 233 5.00 1.19 10.32
N LEU A 234 5.11 2.12 9.38
CA LEU A 234 6.01 3.27 9.44
C LEU A 234 5.79 4.02 10.76
N ALA A 235 4.55 4.00 11.26
CA ALA A 235 4.24 4.20 12.67
C ALA A 235 4.71 3.02 13.54
N SER A 236 6.01 2.96 13.80
CA SER A 236 6.59 2.10 14.83
C SER A 236 6.21 2.63 16.21
N SER A 237 5.86 1.72 17.14
CA SER A 237 5.67 2.06 18.56
C SER A 237 6.99 2.21 19.31
N GLN A 238 8.11 1.82 18.69
CA GLN A 238 9.43 2.00 19.27
C GLN A 238 9.89 3.43 19.03
N PRO A 239 10.47 4.10 20.04
CA PRO A 239 11.05 5.41 19.85
C PRO A 239 12.16 5.41 18.80
N VAL A 240 12.33 6.52 18.08
CA VAL A 240 13.54 6.73 17.27
C VAL A 240 14.76 6.91 18.18
N ALA A 241 15.93 6.43 17.73
CA ALA A 241 17.13 6.42 18.56
C ALA A 241 17.64 7.84 18.89
N GLN A 242 17.58 8.74 17.91
CA GLN A 242 18.00 10.13 18.03
C GLN A 242 17.06 11.00 17.21
N ALA A 243 16.68 12.16 17.75
CA ALA A 243 15.99 13.19 16.99
C ALA A 243 16.98 14.20 16.42
N ARG A 244 16.60 14.83 15.32
CA ARG A 244 17.30 15.98 14.77
C ARG A 244 17.13 17.17 15.72
N ASP A 245 18.24 17.86 15.99
CA ASP A 245 18.18 19.13 16.69
C ASP A 245 17.30 20.14 15.92
N ALA A 246 16.26 20.62 16.58
CA ALA A 246 15.33 21.60 16.02
C ALA A 246 15.77 23.03 16.31
N HIS A 247 16.78 23.30 17.15
CA HIS A 247 17.13 24.68 17.49
C HIS A 247 17.55 25.46 16.24
N LEU A 248 17.11 26.72 16.16
CA LEU A 248 17.57 27.65 15.15
C LEU A 248 19.09 27.81 15.30
N PRO A 249 19.90 27.52 14.26
CA PRO A 249 21.34 27.70 14.36
C PRO A 249 21.69 29.18 14.58
N PRO A 250 22.86 29.51 15.15
CA PRO A 250 23.26 30.89 15.37
C PRO A 250 23.24 31.72 14.08
N LEU A 251 22.86 33.00 14.22
CA LEU A 251 22.90 33.93 13.09
C LEU A 251 24.33 34.08 12.57
N THR A 252 24.52 33.93 11.27
CA THR A 252 25.85 34.08 10.68
C THR A 252 26.26 35.56 10.67
N PRO A 253 27.41 35.94 11.27
CA PRO A 253 27.83 37.34 11.35
C PRO A 253 28.37 37.89 10.02
N GLY A 254 28.40 39.22 9.90
CA GLY A 254 28.98 39.93 8.75
C GLY A 254 27.97 40.38 7.70
N ASN A 255 28.43 41.06 6.65
CA ASN A 255 27.56 41.53 5.55
C ASN A 255 27.34 40.47 4.47
N SER A 256 28.13 39.40 4.49
CA SER A 256 28.05 38.33 3.52
C SER A 256 28.27 36.98 4.18
N VAL A 257 27.47 36.00 3.76
CA VAL A 257 27.39 34.67 4.35
C VAL A 257 27.72 33.64 3.28
N GLY A 258 28.74 32.82 3.53
CA GLY A 258 29.09 31.70 2.67
C GLY A 258 28.26 30.47 3.03
N VAL A 259 27.59 29.88 2.05
CA VAL A 259 26.78 28.66 2.18
C VAL A 259 27.33 27.63 1.21
N SER A 260 27.91 26.55 1.76
CA SER A 260 28.36 25.40 0.96
C SER A 260 27.40 24.25 1.19
N ILE A 261 26.80 23.74 0.12
CA ILE A 261 25.83 22.64 0.16
C ILE A 261 26.32 21.52 -0.74
N ASP A 262 26.53 20.36 -0.16
CA ASP A 262 26.86 19.14 -0.88
C ASP A 262 25.58 18.35 -1.17
N VAL A 263 25.33 18.04 -2.44
CA VAL A 263 24.27 17.12 -2.84
C VAL A 263 24.81 15.69 -2.79
N SER A 264 24.06 14.77 -2.19
CA SER A 264 24.48 13.36 -2.13
C SER A 264 23.30 12.42 -1.95
N ASP A 265 23.46 11.20 -2.45
CA ASP A 265 22.53 10.09 -2.20
C ASP A 265 22.88 9.49 -0.83
N GLN A 266 21.92 9.47 0.09
CA GLN A 266 22.13 8.98 1.45
C GLN A 266 21.02 8.00 1.86
N THR A 267 21.39 7.06 2.72
CA THR A 267 20.39 6.26 3.43
C THR A 267 20.08 6.94 4.75
N VAL A 268 18.84 7.42 4.92
CA VAL A 268 18.38 8.14 6.12
C VAL A 268 17.32 7.35 6.86
N GLU A 269 17.20 7.53 8.18
CA GLU A 269 16.14 6.92 8.98
C GLU A 269 14.88 7.81 8.96
N ILE A 270 13.78 7.31 8.40
CA ILE A 270 12.52 8.06 8.25
C ILE A 270 11.49 7.70 9.35
N ALA A 271 11.64 6.53 9.96
CA ALA A 271 10.91 6.13 11.16
C ALA A 271 11.75 5.10 11.92
N SER A 272 11.37 4.76 13.16
CA SER A 272 12.17 3.88 14.03
C SER A 272 12.54 2.54 13.35
N GLY A 273 13.82 2.43 12.99
CA GLY A 273 14.42 1.30 12.28
C GLY A 273 14.07 1.19 10.79
N VAL A 274 13.41 2.19 10.19
CA VAL A 274 13.05 2.25 8.77
C VAL A 274 13.99 3.18 8.04
N GLN A 275 14.72 2.63 7.06
CA GLN A 275 15.68 3.37 6.26
C GLN A 275 15.05 3.77 4.92
N TYR A 276 15.48 4.90 4.36
CA TYR A 276 15.05 5.40 3.07
C TYR A 276 16.24 5.84 2.21
N GLN A 277 16.23 5.51 0.92
CA GLN A 277 17.21 6.00 -0.05
C GLN A 277 16.84 7.42 -0.50
N ALA A 278 17.38 8.41 0.21
CA ALA A 278 17.10 9.83 0.00
C ALA A 278 18.13 10.50 -0.90
N TRP A 279 17.69 11.56 -1.56
CA TRP A 279 18.55 12.56 -2.17
C TRP A 279 18.60 13.76 -1.24
N THR A 280 19.81 14.20 -0.89
CA THR A 280 19.98 15.10 0.25
C THR A 280 20.77 16.34 -0.12
N PHE A 281 20.43 17.45 0.52
CA PHE A 281 21.32 18.59 0.68
C PHE A 281 22.04 18.44 2.03
N GLY A 282 23.38 18.48 2.06
CA GLY A 282 24.14 18.40 3.30
C GLY A 282 23.97 17.08 4.06
N LYS A 283 23.81 15.96 3.35
CA LYS A 283 23.74 14.59 3.89
C LYS A 283 22.59 14.30 4.87
N SER A 284 21.57 15.15 4.91
CA SER A 284 20.43 15.00 5.81
C SER A 284 19.12 15.44 5.13
N VAL A 285 17.99 15.02 5.71
CA VAL A 285 16.66 15.47 5.32
C VAL A 285 15.96 15.99 6.58
N PRO A 286 15.47 17.25 6.60
CA PRO A 286 15.74 18.30 5.62
C PRO A 286 17.25 18.62 5.53
N GLY A 287 17.67 19.39 4.52
CA GLY A 287 19.03 19.91 4.45
C GLY A 287 19.37 20.88 5.59
N PRO A 288 20.61 21.39 5.65
CA PRO A 288 21.05 22.34 6.67
C PRO A 288 20.13 23.56 6.77
N VAL A 289 19.83 23.99 8.00
CA VAL A 289 19.14 25.28 8.19
C VAL A 289 20.13 26.40 7.96
N ILE A 290 19.77 27.34 7.09
CA ILE A 290 20.58 28.53 6.80
C ILE A 290 19.98 29.69 7.57
N HIS A 291 20.75 30.34 8.44
CA HIS A 291 20.28 31.49 9.22
C HIS A 291 21.07 32.75 8.88
N VAL A 292 20.35 33.70 8.27
CA VAL A 292 20.87 34.98 7.78
C VAL A 292 19.95 36.12 8.23
N ARG A 293 20.39 37.35 8.02
CA ARG A 293 19.63 38.57 8.28
C ARG A 293 19.33 39.28 6.98
N GLN A 294 18.16 39.92 6.94
CA GLN A 294 17.73 40.78 5.84
C GLN A 294 18.83 41.79 5.49
N GLY A 295 19.18 41.84 4.20
CA GLY A 295 20.24 42.68 3.66
C GLY A 295 21.60 42.00 3.53
N GLN A 296 21.83 40.83 4.14
CA GLN A 296 23.06 40.07 3.91
C GLN A 296 23.11 39.47 2.49
N THR A 297 24.33 39.43 1.94
CA THR A 297 24.60 38.72 0.68
C THR A 297 24.93 37.26 0.96
N VAL A 298 24.11 36.34 0.47
CA VAL A 298 24.32 34.89 0.54
C VAL A 298 25.13 34.45 -0.67
N ASN A 299 26.33 33.90 -0.45
CA ASN A 299 27.17 33.31 -1.49
C ASN A 299 27.03 31.78 -1.41
N VAL A 300 26.37 31.21 -2.41
CA VAL A 300 26.09 29.78 -2.47
C VAL A 300 27.17 29.08 -3.28
N VAL A 301 27.67 27.97 -2.76
CA VAL A 301 28.44 26.96 -3.49
C VAL A 301 27.65 25.65 -3.38
N LEU A 302 27.10 25.18 -4.49
CA LEU A 302 26.44 23.88 -4.57
C LEU A 302 27.37 22.92 -5.31
N THR A 303 27.67 21.78 -4.69
CA THR A 303 28.49 20.72 -5.28
C THR A 303 27.67 19.45 -5.39
N ASN A 304 27.63 18.83 -6.57
CA ASN A 304 26.87 17.60 -6.75
C ASN A 304 27.77 16.35 -6.62
N HIS A 305 27.61 15.61 -5.52
CA HIS A 305 28.24 14.31 -5.30
C HIS A 305 27.25 13.13 -5.44
N GLY A 306 26.01 13.40 -5.89
CA GLY A 306 24.99 12.39 -6.17
C GLY A 306 25.22 11.67 -7.50
N THR A 307 24.31 10.76 -7.83
CA THR A 307 24.38 9.95 -9.06
C THR A 307 23.61 10.55 -10.24
N MET A 308 22.82 11.60 -10.02
CA MET A 308 22.01 12.27 -11.04
C MET A 308 22.15 13.80 -10.99
N GLN A 309 21.54 14.48 -11.96
CA GLN A 309 21.52 15.94 -12.03
C GLN A 309 20.69 16.53 -10.90
N HIS A 310 21.16 17.64 -10.35
CA HIS A 310 20.48 18.38 -9.29
C HIS A 310 20.68 19.88 -9.47
N SER A 311 19.77 20.67 -8.91
CA SER A 311 19.86 22.12 -8.81
C SER A 311 19.37 22.55 -7.42
N ILE A 312 19.32 23.85 -7.16
CA ILE A 312 18.78 24.39 -5.91
C ILE A 312 18.03 25.69 -6.19
N ASP A 313 16.77 25.76 -5.78
CA ASP A 313 15.90 26.93 -5.77
C ASP A 313 15.80 27.46 -4.33
N PHE A 314 15.95 28.76 -4.13
CA PHE A 314 15.79 29.44 -2.84
C PHE A 314 14.62 30.41 -2.92
N HIS A 315 13.54 30.16 -2.18
CA HIS A 315 12.40 31.08 -2.13
C HIS A 315 12.76 32.46 -1.51
N ALA A 316 13.88 32.55 -0.78
CA ALA A 316 14.41 33.80 -0.24
C ALA A 316 15.17 34.67 -1.27
N ALA A 317 15.45 34.16 -2.46
CA ALA A 317 16.24 34.84 -3.47
C ALA A 317 15.37 35.42 -4.59
N ILE A 318 15.70 36.65 -5.00
CA ILE A 318 15.08 37.29 -6.17
C ILE A 318 16.10 37.23 -7.31
N THR A 319 15.98 36.20 -8.14
CA THR A 319 16.95 35.93 -9.23
C THR A 319 16.31 35.18 -10.39
N PRO A 320 16.78 35.35 -11.64
CA PRO A 320 16.38 34.50 -12.75
C PRO A 320 16.81 33.03 -12.53
N PRO A 321 15.88 32.05 -12.58
CA PRO A 321 16.23 30.63 -12.43
C PRO A 321 17.21 30.14 -13.49
N SER A 322 17.12 30.66 -14.72
CA SER A 322 18.01 30.30 -15.83
C SER A 322 19.48 30.69 -15.62
N LEU A 323 19.78 31.50 -14.59
CA LEU A 323 21.15 31.88 -14.25
C LEU A 323 21.68 31.10 -13.05
N HIS A 324 20.88 30.97 -11.99
CA HIS A 324 21.38 30.47 -10.70
C HIS A 324 20.82 29.11 -10.29
N TYR A 325 19.70 28.66 -10.87
CA TYR A 325 19.02 27.40 -10.52
C TYR A 325 19.15 26.37 -11.65
N VAL A 326 20.26 26.42 -12.38
CA VAL A 326 20.55 25.47 -13.46
C VAL A 326 20.99 24.13 -12.90
N ASP A 327 20.73 23.07 -13.65
CA ASP A 327 21.14 21.72 -13.28
C ASP A 327 22.65 21.57 -13.35
N ILE A 328 23.23 20.94 -12.33
CA ILE A 328 24.62 20.50 -12.28
C ILE A 328 24.70 18.98 -12.31
N ASN A 329 25.56 18.44 -13.17
CA ASN A 329 25.81 17.01 -13.28
C ASN A 329 26.59 16.48 -12.07
N PRO A 330 26.59 15.15 -11.84
CA PRO A 330 27.50 14.53 -10.89
C PRO A 330 28.96 14.98 -11.07
N GLY A 331 29.59 15.44 -10.00
CA GLY A 331 30.95 15.98 -9.95
C GLY A 331 31.08 17.47 -10.26
N GLU A 332 30.01 18.14 -10.70
CA GLU A 332 30.02 19.57 -11.00
C GLU A 332 29.71 20.43 -9.78
N SER A 333 30.06 21.71 -9.87
CA SER A 333 29.72 22.71 -8.87
C SER A 333 29.27 24.00 -9.53
N ILE A 334 28.32 24.69 -8.90
CA ILE A 334 27.91 26.04 -9.27
C ILE A 334 28.13 27.00 -8.10
N LYS A 335 28.46 28.26 -8.44
CA LYS A 335 28.59 29.36 -7.49
C LYS A 335 27.73 30.52 -7.95
N PHE A 336 26.94 31.07 -7.04
CA PHE A 336 26.15 32.27 -7.28
C PHE A 336 25.90 33.01 -5.97
N SER A 337 25.42 34.25 -6.08
CA SER A 337 25.09 35.06 -4.92
C SER A 337 23.76 35.76 -5.08
N PHE A 338 23.06 35.97 -3.97
CA PHE A 338 21.87 36.80 -3.91
C PHE A 338 21.83 37.60 -2.60
N VAL A 339 21.09 38.69 -2.59
CA VAL A 339 20.83 39.46 -1.36
C VAL A 339 19.51 38.98 -0.75
N ALA A 340 19.52 38.61 0.52
CA ALA A 340 18.30 38.25 1.26
C ALA A 340 17.48 39.52 1.55
N LYS A 341 16.66 39.96 0.58
CA LYS A 341 15.96 41.27 0.64
C LYS A 341 14.71 41.25 1.51
N VAL A 342 14.09 40.09 1.67
CA VAL A 342 12.79 39.91 2.35
C VAL A 342 13.01 39.03 3.57
N PRO A 343 12.56 39.46 4.77
CA PRO A 343 12.64 38.62 5.96
C PRO A 343 11.57 37.53 5.93
N GLY A 344 11.86 36.39 6.54
CA GLY A 344 10.92 35.29 6.56
C GLY A 344 11.51 33.92 6.87
N ALA A 345 10.63 32.93 6.90
CA ALA A 345 10.99 31.52 6.90
C ALA A 345 10.68 30.95 5.52
N PHE A 346 11.71 30.54 4.78
CA PHE A 346 11.57 30.16 3.38
C PHE A 346 12.09 28.75 3.12
N LEU A 347 11.44 28.07 2.18
CA LEU A 347 11.93 26.82 1.60
C LEU A 347 13.12 27.11 0.69
N TYR A 348 14.08 26.18 0.68
CA TYR A 348 14.91 25.93 -0.49
C TYR A 348 14.76 24.47 -0.89
N HIS A 349 14.77 24.16 -2.18
CA HIS A 349 14.56 22.80 -2.67
C HIS A 349 15.23 22.55 -4.02
N CYS A 350 15.30 21.30 -4.47
CA CYS A 350 15.83 21.00 -5.80
C CYS A 350 14.84 21.42 -6.90
N GLY A 351 15.33 22.08 -7.95
CA GLY A 351 14.54 22.56 -9.09
C GLY A 351 14.62 21.67 -10.33
N THR A 352 15.38 20.57 -10.28
CA THR A 352 15.58 19.65 -11.42
C THR A 352 14.31 18.85 -11.74
N PRO A 353 13.86 18.80 -13.00
CA PRO A 353 12.72 17.97 -13.41
C PRO A 353 13.00 16.45 -13.30
N PRO A 354 12.02 15.63 -12.86
CA PRO A 354 10.71 16.01 -12.32
C PRO A 354 10.81 16.53 -10.89
N VAL A 355 10.49 17.81 -10.66
CA VAL A 355 10.67 18.50 -9.37
C VAL A 355 9.98 17.76 -8.22
N LEU A 356 8.77 17.24 -8.47
CA LEU A 356 8.01 16.43 -7.52
C LEU A 356 8.85 15.27 -6.95
N LEU A 357 9.55 14.54 -7.82
CA LEU A 357 10.36 13.39 -7.44
C LEU A 357 11.56 13.83 -6.58
N HIS A 358 12.20 14.94 -6.93
CA HIS A 358 13.35 15.45 -6.19
C HIS A 358 12.98 15.93 -4.78
N ILE A 359 11.91 16.71 -4.65
CA ILE A 359 11.44 17.18 -3.34
C ILE A 359 10.99 15.99 -2.48
N ALA A 360 10.17 15.10 -3.03
CA ALA A 360 9.65 13.93 -2.31
C ALA A 360 10.75 12.93 -1.86
N ASN A 361 11.92 12.94 -2.51
CA ASN A 361 13.08 12.15 -2.10
C ASN A 361 13.97 12.84 -1.04
N GLY A 362 13.56 14.01 -0.53
CA GLY A 362 14.23 14.68 0.59
C GLY A 362 15.03 15.92 0.23
N MET A 363 14.99 16.40 -1.02
CA MET A 363 15.76 17.57 -1.46
C MET A 363 15.08 18.89 -1.12
N TYR A 364 14.98 19.18 0.17
CA TYR A 364 14.43 20.42 0.71
C TYR A 364 15.11 20.83 2.01
N GLY A 365 15.08 22.11 2.36
CA GLY A 365 15.50 22.63 3.65
C GLY A 365 14.97 24.04 3.90
N ALA A 366 15.37 24.65 5.02
CA ALA A 366 14.89 25.96 5.44
C ALA A 366 16.00 27.01 5.41
N ILE A 367 15.69 28.18 4.85
CA ILE A 367 16.47 29.40 5.05
C ILE A 367 15.64 30.41 5.84
N ILE A 368 16.17 30.81 7.00
CA ILE A 368 15.59 31.79 7.90
C ILE A 368 16.29 33.11 7.68
N VAL A 369 15.51 34.12 7.31
CA VAL A 369 15.97 35.50 7.10
C VAL A 369 15.37 36.38 8.21
N ASP A 370 16.17 36.63 9.24
CA ASP A 370 15.82 37.55 10.31
C ASP A 370 15.51 38.95 9.75
N PRO A 371 14.47 39.65 10.23
CA PRO A 371 14.21 41.03 9.84
C PRO A 371 15.34 41.98 10.25
N ALA A 372 15.53 43.03 9.44
CA ALA A 372 16.51 44.07 9.73
C ALA A 372 16.25 44.74 11.09
N THR A 373 14.97 44.94 11.42
CA THR A 373 14.51 45.25 12.78
C THR A 373 14.26 43.94 13.51
N PRO A 374 15.06 43.60 14.54
CA PRO A 374 14.91 42.32 15.22
C PRO A 374 13.52 42.13 15.81
N LEU A 375 13.00 40.91 15.72
CA LEU A 375 11.82 40.49 16.46
C LEU A 375 12.10 40.53 17.98
N PRO A 376 11.06 40.53 18.83
CA PRO A 376 11.23 40.36 20.27
C PRO A 376 12.11 39.13 20.57
N PRO A 377 13.02 39.22 21.56
CA PRO A 377 13.90 38.11 21.90
C PRO A 377 13.08 36.92 22.37
N ALA A 378 13.26 35.77 21.73
CA ALA A 378 12.71 34.50 22.17
C ALA A 378 13.74 33.80 23.07
N ALA A 379 13.26 33.16 24.13
CA ALA A 379 14.12 32.36 25.01
C ALA A 379 14.56 31.07 24.31
N GLU A 380 13.65 30.49 23.52
CA GLU A 380 13.90 29.29 22.72
C GLU A 380 13.43 29.53 21.27
N SER A 381 14.22 29.08 20.30
CA SER A 381 13.89 29.21 18.87
C SER A 381 14.09 27.87 18.16
N TYR A 382 13.03 27.37 17.54
CA TYR A 382 12.98 26.08 16.86
C TYR A 382 12.64 26.23 15.38
N VAL A 383 13.16 25.33 14.55
CA VAL A 383 12.86 25.22 13.12
C VAL A 383 12.23 23.86 12.86
N LEU A 384 10.99 23.87 12.37
CA LEU A 384 10.26 22.68 11.99
C LEU A 384 10.01 22.73 10.48
N VAL A 385 10.48 21.72 9.76
CA VAL A 385 10.25 21.56 8.33
C VAL A 385 9.32 20.37 8.14
N GLN A 386 8.07 20.61 7.78
CA GLN A 386 7.15 19.53 7.46
C GLN A 386 7.40 19.00 6.06
N GLY A 387 7.40 17.68 5.91
CA GLY A 387 7.55 17.00 4.63
C GLY A 387 6.78 15.69 4.58
N GLU A 388 6.75 15.10 3.40
CA GLU A 388 6.00 13.88 3.08
C GLU A 388 6.93 12.77 2.56
N TRP A 389 6.71 11.53 2.99
CA TRP A 389 7.38 10.36 2.43
C TRP A 389 6.41 9.48 1.65
N TYR A 390 6.79 9.17 0.42
CA TYR A 390 6.04 8.32 -0.51
C TYR A 390 6.86 7.08 -0.79
N THR A 391 6.54 5.98 -0.12
CA THR A 391 7.48 4.88 0.04
C THR A 391 7.07 3.64 -0.77
N GLN A 392 8.06 2.99 -1.37
CA GLN A 392 7.99 1.61 -1.84
C GLN A 392 9.12 0.81 -1.18
N GLN A 393 8.84 -0.45 -0.84
CA GLN A 393 9.81 -1.30 -0.18
C GLN A 393 10.86 -1.78 -1.20
N VAL A 394 12.14 -1.57 -0.87
CA VAL A 394 13.27 -2.08 -1.67
C VAL A 394 13.73 -3.43 -1.13
N SER A 395 14.02 -3.50 0.17
CA SER A 395 14.45 -4.74 0.83
C SER A 395 14.35 -4.61 2.36
N GLY A 396 13.69 -5.56 3.03
CA GLY A 396 13.54 -5.50 4.49
C GLY A 396 12.91 -4.19 4.95
N LYS A 397 13.62 -3.41 5.79
CA LYS A 397 13.17 -2.08 6.24
C LYS A 397 13.77 -0.92 5.43
N LEU A 398 14.37 -1.19 4.27
CA LEU A 398 14.85 -0.18 3.34
C LEU A 398 13.75 0.17 2.33
N MET A 399 13.45 1.45 2.26
CA MET A 399 12.44 2.07 1.41
C MET A 399 13.09 2.97 0.35
N ALA A 400 12.36 3.26 -0.71
CA ALA A 400 12.69 4.27 -1.73
C ALA A 400 11.42 4.98 -2.18
N GLY A 401 11.56 6.00 -3.03
CA GLY A 401 10.44 6.81 -3.53
C GLY A 401 9.51 6.04 -4.46
N ASP A 402 8.20 6.14 -4.22
CA ASP A 402 7.12 5.69 -5.12
C ASP A 402 6.50 6.88 -5.85
N TYR A 403 6.86 7.05 -7.12
CA TYR A 403 6.38 8.18 -7.92
C TYR A 403 4.88 8.14 -8.20
N GLY A 404 4.26 6.96 -8.24
CA GLY A 404 2.81 6.84 -8.41
C GLY A 404 2.06 7.41 -7.22
N LYS A 405 2.48 7.04 -6.00
CA LYS A 405 1.93 7.63 -4.77
C LYS A 405 2.13 9.14 -4.69
N MET A 406 3.29 9.64 -5.15
CA MET A 406 3.57 11.09 -5.23
C MET A 406 2.55 11.79 -6.12
N GLN A 407 2.25 11.24 -7.31
CA GLN A 407 1.27 11.82 -8.24
C GLN A 407 -0.17 11.76 -7.70
N GLU A 408 -0.49 10.76 -6.88
CA GLU A 408 -1.80 10.58 -6.25
C GLU A 408 -1.95 11.38 -4.94
N MET A 409 -0.89 12.08 -4.47
CA MET A 409 -0.84 12.76 -3.17
C MET A 409 -1.21 11.84 -2.00
N ARG A 410 -0.73 10.59 -2.04
CA ARG A 410 -0.97 9.58 -1.00
C ARG A 410 0.34 9.21 -0.28
N PRO A 411 0.83 10.06 0.65
CA PRO A 411 2.03 9.75 1.40
C PRO A 411 1.78 8.63 2.42
N ASP A 412 2.84 7.91 2.75
CA ASP A 412 2.83 6.92 3.82
C ASP A 412 3.24 7.54 5.17
N GLU A 413 4.03 8.62 5.15
CA GLU A 413 4.34 9.44 6.33
C GLU A 413 4.20 10.93 6.01
N VAL A 414 3.76 11.69 7.01
CA VAL A 414 3.88 13.15 7.06
C VAL A 414 4.64 13.44 8.34
N VAL A 415 5.71 14.23 8.27
CA VAL A 415 6.71 14.30 9.35
C VAL A 415 7.19 15.73 9.56
N PHE A 416 7.62 16.05 10.79
CA PHE A 416 8.45 17.23 11.04
C PHE A 416 9.91 16.81 11.02
N ASN A 417 10.76 17.55 10.31
CA ASN A 417 12.21 17.37 10.20
C ASN A 417 12.66 15.97 9.73
N GLY A 418 11.92 15.37 8.79
CA GLY A 418 12.35 14.20 8.03
C GLY A 418 12.10 12.83 8.69
N THR A 419 11.76 12.77 9.99
CA THR A 419 11.56 11.51 10.71
C THR A 419 10.24 11.50 11.48
N ALA A 420 9.41 10.47 11.26
CA ALA A 420 8.12 10.31 11.90
C ALA A 420 8.23 10.21 13.43
N PHE A 421 7.36 10.95 14.13
CA PHE A 421 7.26 10.95 15.60
C PHE A 421 8.50 11.37 16.39
N GLN A 422 9.57 11.86 15.74
CA GLN A 422 10.83 12.11 16.43
C GLN A 422 10.70 13.08 17.61
N TYR A 423 9.82 14.08 17.51
CA TYR A 423 9.59 15.07 18.57
C TYR A 423 8.51 14.66 19.59
N ARG A 424 7.78 13.57 19.33
CA ARG A 424 7.00 12.88 20.36
C ARG A 424 7.95 12.11 21.26
N ASP A 425 8.92 11.44 20.65
CA ASP A 425 9.91 10.60 21.31
C ASP A 425 10.99 11.43 22.03
N HIS A 426 11.38 12.55 21.43
CA HIS A 426 12.37 13.51 21.95
C HIS A 426 11.75 14.92 21.99
N PRO A 427 11.01 15.26 23.06
CA PRO A 427 10.31 16.55 23.16
C PRO A 427 11.23 17.77 23.06
N LEU A 428 10.73 18.83 22.42
CA LEU A 428 11.29 20.18 22.52
C LEU A 428 11.10 20.69 23.96
N THR A 429 11.90 21.67 24.39
CA THR A 429 11.92 22.09 25.80
C THR A 429 11.77 23.60 25.96
N ALA A 430 11.05 24.04 26.98
CA ALA A 430 11.02 25.44 27.41
C ALA A 430 10.76 25.52 28.92
N ARG A 431 10.88 26.71 29.50
CA ARG A 431 10.44 27.00 30.87
C ARG A 431 9.10 27.75 30.87
N PRO A 432 8.35 27.68 31.98
CA PRO A 432 7.17 28.54 32.19
C PRO A 432 7.43 30.00 31.84
N GLY A 433 6.57 30.59 31.02
CA GLY A 433 6.65 31.99 30.59
C GLY A 433 7.73 32.31 29.57
N ASP A 434 8.58 31.35 29.16
CA ASP A 434 9.53 31.55 28.07
C ASP A 434 8.76 31.86 26.78
N LEU A 435 9.18 32.90 26.05
CA LEU A 435 8.75 33.10 24.67
C LEU A 435 9.44 32.06 23.79
N VAL A 436 8.66 31.12 23.25
CA VAL A 436 9.09 30.10 22.31
C VAL A 436 8.73 30.57 20.90
N ARG A 437 9.73 30.65 20.03
CA ARG A 437 9.56 30.97 18.61
C ARG A 437 9.75 29.74 17.75
N ILE A 438 8.78 29.40 16.92
CA ILE A 438 8.84 28.28 15.98
C ILE A 438 8.81 28.83 14.56
N TYR A 439 9.88 28.58 13.81
CA TYR A 439 9.96 28.81 12.37
C TYR A 439 9.51 27.53 11.67
N MET A 440 8.31 27.55 11.12
CA MET A 440 7.72 26.40 10.43
C MET A 440 7.82 26.62 8.93
N VAL A 441 8.39 25.65 8.21
CA VAL A 441 8.39 25.62 6.74
C VAL A 441 7.68 24.34 6.31
N ASN A 442 6.68 24.45 5.45
CA ASN A 442 6.06 23.27 4.85
C ASN A 442 6.73 23.00 3.50
N ALA A 443 7.64 22.03 3.45
CA ALA A 443 8.32 21.63 2.22
C ALA A 443 7.40 20.85 1.27
N GLY A 444 6.32 20.25 1.78
CA GLY A 444 5.39 19.44 1.01
C GLY A 444 6.01 18.09 0.57
N PRO A 445 5.87 17.69 -0.70
CA PRO A 445 5.59 18.56 -1.85
C PRO A 445 4.13 18.97 -2.07
N SER A 446 3.14 18.31 -1.48
CA SER A 446 1.74 18.43 -1.95
C SER A 446 0.72 18.85 -0.89
N LEU A 447 0.93 18.50 0.37
CA LEU A 447 -0.05 18.61 1.43
C LEU A 447 0.11 19.91 2.22
N TRP A 448 -1.01 20.39 2.72
CA TRP A 448 -1.07 21.54 3.62
C TRP A 448 -0.83 21.10 5.06
N SER A 449 -0.19 21.97 5.84
CA SER A 449 -0.08 21.80 7.29
C SER A 449 -1.11 22.68 8.00
N ALA A 450 -1.99 22.08 8.80
CA ALA A 450 -2.84 22.82 9.73
C ALA A 450 -2.12 22.89 11.09
N PHE A 451 -1.04 23.65 11.17
CA PHE A 451 -0.15 23.64 12.34
C PHE A 451 -0.86 24.16 13.59
N HIS A 452 -0.79 23.37 14.66
CA HIS A 452 -1.48 23.62 15.93
C HIS A 452 -0.66 23.15 17.12
N VAL A 453 -0.73 23.88 18.25
CA VAL A 453 -0.19 23.45 19.55
C VAL A 453 -1.34 23.25 20.53
N ILE A 454 -1.61 21.99 20.90
CA ILE A 454 -2.70 21.59 21.79
C ILE A 454 -2.44 22.16 23.20
N GLY A 455 -3.44 22.85 23.73
CA GLY A 455 -3.37 23.48 25.05
C GLY A 455 -2.67 24.85 25.06
N ALA A 456 -2.30 25.39 23.90
CA ALA A 456 -1.70 26.71 23.77
C ALA A 456 -2.42 27.55 22.70
N ILE A 457 -2.10 28.85 22.67
CA ILE A 457 -2.54 29.81 21.64
C ILE A 457 -1.30 30.55 21.15
N PHE A 458 -1.17 30.72 19.83
CA PHE A 458 -0.11 31.54 19.27
C PHE A 458 -0.41 33.02 19.59
N GLN A 459 0.51 33.64 20.33
CA GLN A 459 0.46 35.06 20.61
C GLN A 459 0.63 35.86 19.33
N LYS A 460 1.60 35.45 18.50
CA LYS A 460 1.81 36.00 17.15
C LYS A 460 2.00 34.88 16.15
N VAL A 461 1.39 35.03 14.99
CA VAL A 461 1.77 34.32 13.77
C VAL A 461 2.24 35.35 12.76
N TYR A 462 3.38 35.10 12.12
CA TYR A 462 3.92 35.93 11.05
C TYR A 462 3.85 35.12 9.75
N PRO A 463 2.80 35.30 8.91
CA PRO A 463 2.70 34.70 7.58
C PRO A 463 3.93 35.02 6.74
N GLY A 464 4.51 34.02 6.08
CA GLY A 464 5.78 34.15 5.35
C GLY A 464 6.99 34.50 6.24
N GLY A 465 6.80 34.67 7.54
CA GLY A 465 7.76 35.22 8.50
C GLY A 465 7.98 36.74 8.39
N ASN A 466 7.08 37.48 7.75
CA ASN A 466 7.15 38.95 7.65
C ASN A 466 6.51 39.63 8.87
N PRO A 467 7.26 40.40 9.69
CA PRO A 467 6.71 41.09 10.87
C PRO A 467 5.55 42.04 10.55
N ALA A 468 5.50 42.59 9.34
CA ALA A 468 4.45 43.51 8.91
C ALA A 468 3.07 42.83 8.72
N GLN A 469 3.04 41.50 8.66
CA GLN A 469 1.82 40.70 8.45
C GLN A 469 1.37 39.96 9.71
N ALA A 470 1.93 40.32 10.88
CA ALA A 470 1.67 39.63 12.12
C ALA A 470 0.19 39.63 12.51
N ILE A 471 -0.32 38.46 12.91
CA ILE A 471 -1.67 38.26 13.42
C ILE A 471 -1.62 37.69 14.84
N ASP A 472 -2.61 38.05 15.66
CA ASP A 472 -2.66 37.73 17.10
C ASP A 472 -3.74 36.70 17.43
N GLY A 473 -3.52 35.92 18.50
CA GLY A 473 -4.55 35.09 19.12
C GLY A 473 -5.03 33.92 18.25
N VAL A 474 -4.12 33.30 17.50
CA VAL A 474 -4.44 32.23 16.55
C VAL A 474 -4.23 30.87 17.23
N SER A 475 -5.21 29.98 17.16
CA SER A 475 -5.06 28.61 17.68
C SER A 475 -4.39 27.67 16.67
N THR A 476 -4.75 27.79 15.39
CA THR A 476 -4.30 26.93 14.29
C THR A 476 -4.09 27.79 13.07
N TYR A 477 -3.00 27.56 12.34
CA TYR A 477 -2.67 28.31 11.13
C TYR A 477 -2.31 27.36 9.98
N SER A 478 -2.80 27.66 8.79
CA SER A 478 -2.52 26.87 7.58
C SER A 478 -1.23 27.34 6.92
N VAL A 479 -0.29 26.42 6.72
CA VAL A 479 0.96 26.66 5.98
C VAL A 479 0.93 25.80 4.72
N GLY A 480 0.87 26.43 3.55
CA GLY A 480 0.81 25.73 2.26
C GLY A 480 2.14 25.08 1.86
N PRO A 481 2.14 24.10 0.93
CA PRO A 481 3.38 23.52 0.42
C PRO A 481 4.22 24.61 -0.27
N GLY A 482 5.49 24.72 0.09
CA GLY A 482 6.39 25.78 -0.36
C GLY A 482 6.38 27.07 0.49
N GLU A 483 5.49 27.15 1.49
CA GLU A 483 5.33 28.30 2.38
C GLU A 483 6.07 28.10 3.71
N GLY A 484 6.33 29.21 4.41
CA GLY A 484 6.71 29.18 5.81
C GLY A 484 5.98 30.24 6.63
N ALA A 485 6.00 30.07 7.95
CA ALA A 485 5.45 31.01 8.92
C ALA A 485 6.27 30.97 10.22
N ILE A 486 6.22 32.05 10.99
CA ILE A 486 6.83 32.12 12.32
C ILE A 486 5.72 32.18 13.36
N PHE A 487 5.88 31.43 14.45
CA PHE A 487 4.91 31.31 15.53
C PHE A 487 5.57 31.69 16.85
N ASP A 488 5.04 32.70 17.53
CA ASP A 488 5.41 33.01 18.91
C ASP A 488 4.31 32.50 19.84
N LEU A 489 4.71 31.75 20.86
CA LEU A 489 3.85 31.35 21.98
C LEU A 489 4.61 31.42 23.30
N SER A 490 3.88 31.60 24.40
CA SER A 490 4.36 31.33 25.74
C SER A 490 3.27 30.64 26.54
N VAL A 491 3.66 29.74 27.43
CA VAL A 491 2.75 29.03 28.33
C VAL A 491 3.31 29.09 29.74
N ASP A 492 2.46 29.45 30.70
CA ASP A 492 2.88 29.67 32.09
C ASP A 492 2.80 28.39 32.92
N GLU A 493 1.94 27.44 32.53
CA GLU A 493 1.77 26.20 33.26
C GLU A 493 2.79 25.14 32.81
N PRO A 494 3.56 24.53 33.72
CA PRO A 494 4.38 23.37 33.39
C PRO A 494 3.53 22.23 32.84
N GLY A 495 3.99 21.58 31.77
CA GLY A 495 3.22 20.55 31.11
C GLY A 495 3.83 20.03 29.83
N LYS A 496 3.10 19.15 29.15
CA LYS A 496 3.40 18.69 27.80
C LYS A 496 2.34 19.26 26.87
N TYR A 497 2.78 20.02 25.89
CA TYR A 497 1.94 20.67 24.90
C TYR A 497 2.22 20.05 23.53
N PRO A 498 1.40 19.09 23.08
CA PRO A 498 1.60 18.46 21.78
C PRO A 498 1.45 19.48 20.65
N PHE A 499 2.36 19.48 19.68
CA PHE A 499 2.19 20.19 18.43
C PHE A 499 1.95 19.21 17.29
N VAL A 500 1.07 19.56 16.36
CA VAL A 500 0.57 18.65 15.33
C VAL A 500 0.30 19.37 14.02
N ASP A 501 0.27 18.61 12.93
CA ASP A 501 -0.60 18.92 11.80
C ASP A 501 -2.04 18.49 12.14
N HIS A 502 -2.97 19.46 12.17
CA HIS A 502 -4.35 19.24 12.58
C HIS A 502 -5.21 18.52 11.52
N ALA A 503 -4.68 18.25 10.33
CA ALA A 503 -5.19 17.16 9.52
C ALA A 503 -4.87 15.84 10.24
N MET A 504 -5.76 15.37 11.12
CA MET A 504 -5.46 14.30 12.10
C MET A 504 -4.89 13.01 11.50
N ALA A 505 -5.14 12.72 10.22
CA ALA A 505 -4.46 11.64 9.51
C ALA A 505 -2.93 11.85 9.48
N HIS A 506 -2.46 13.06 9.21
CA HIS A 506 -1.03 13.43 9.18
C HIS A 506 -0.40 13.27 10.58
N MET A 507 -1.12 13.64 11.64
CA MET A 507 -0.69 13.40 13.03
C MET A 507 -0.45 11.90 13.29
N VAL A 508 -1.38 11.04 12.82
CA VAL A 508 -1.27 9.58 12.94
C VAL A 508 -0.17 9.00 12.04
N MET A 509 0.17 9.67 10.93
CA MET A 509 1.26 9.31 10.04
C MET A 509 2.65 9.70 10.57
N GLY A 510 2.76 10.70 11.46
CA GLY A 510 4.04 11.10 12.05
C GLY A 510 4.18 12.58 12.41
N ALA A 511 3.27 13.44 11.94
CA ALA A 511 3.36 14.90 12.04
C ALA A 511 2.90 15.38 13.41
N GLN A 512 3.62 14.96 14.45
CA GLN A 512 3.41 15.36 15.82
C GLN A 512 4.71 15.46 16.61
N GLY A 513 4.69 16.30 17.64
CA GLY A 513 5.72 16.37 18.65
C GLY A 513 5.20 16.95 19.95
N VAL A 514 6.09 17.14 20.92
CA VAL A 514 5.74 17.70 22.23
C VAL A 514 6.66 18.85 22.55
N LEU A 515 6.09 19.99 22.94
CA LEU A 515 6.78 21.03 23.68
C LEU A 515 6.62 20.73 25.18
N LYS A 516 7.71 20.32 25.82
CA LYS A 516 7.78 20.04 27.25
C LYS A 516 8.18 21.33 27.99
N VAL A 517 7.23 21.89 28.73
CA VAL A 517 7.47 23.05 29.59
C VAL A 517 7.69 22.57 31.01
N SER A 518 8.87 22.85 31.57
CA SER A 518 9.23 22.38 32.90
C SER A 518 10.17 23.33 33.63
N VAL A 519 10.03 23.38 34.96
CA VAL A 519 11.01 24.02 35.85
C VAL A 519 12.10 22.99 36.18
N PRO A 520 13.39 23.33 36.02
CA PRO A 520 14.49 22.43 36.40
C PRO A 520 14.40 22.03 37.88
N GLY A 521 14.32 20.72 38.15
CA GLY A 521 14.33 20.18 39.52
C GLY A 521 12.95 19.99 40.18
N GLU A 522 11.85 20.42 39.55
CA GLU A 522 10.49 20.15 40.04
C GLU A 522 9.89 18.89 39.39
N ALA A 523 9.18 18.09 40.20
CA ALA A 523 8.40 16.97 39.72
C ALA A 523 7.16 17.47 38.94
N SER A 524 6.64 16.64 38.02
CA SER A 524 5.45 16.98 37.23
C SER A 524 4.25 17.30 38.13
N VAL A 525 3.52 18.36 37.82
CA VAL A 525 2.27 18.72 38.49
C VAL A 525 1.28 17.56 38.38
N ALA A 526 0.72 17.12 39.51
CA ALA A 526 -0.28 16.05 39.53
C ALA A 526 -1.57 16.53 38.84
N ALA A 527 -2.16 15.67 38.01
CA ALA A 527 -3.44 15.96 37.38
C ALA A 527 -4.51 16.25 38.46
N PRO A 528 -5.42 17.21 38.24
CA PRO A 528 -6.50 17.47 39.18
C PRO A 528 -7.36 16.22 39.38
N PRO A 529 -7.92 16.01 40.58
CA PRO A 529 -8.75 14.84 40.86
C PRO A 529 -9.99 14.86 39.96
N ILE A 530 -10.13 13.81 39.14
CA ILE A 530 -11.31 13.63 38.30
C ILE A 530 -12.45 13.12 39.20
N THR A 531 -13.44 13.96 39.45
CA THR A 531 -14.64 13.55 40.19
C THR A 531 -15.55 12.78 39.22
N ARG A 532 -15.66 11.47 39.40
CA ARG A 532 -16.55 10.63 38.58
C ARG A 532 -17.99 10.83 39.03
N ALA A 533 -18.90 11.03 38.07
CA ALA A 533 -20.33 10.92 38.36
C ALA A 533 -20.62 9.51 38.91
N PRO A 534 -21.49 9.36 39.93
CA PRO A 534 -21.77 8.07 40.54
C PRO A 534 -22.34 7.10 39.50
N VAL A 535 -21.64 5.98 39.29
CA VAL A 535 -22.11 4.85 38.49
C VAL A 535 -22.69 3.83 39.46
N ALA A 536 -23.92 3.37 39.21
CA ALA A 536 -24.55 2.32 40.00
C ALA A 536 -23.77 1.00 39.82
N GLU A 537 -23.00 0.59 40.83
CA GLU A 537 -22.31 -0.70 40.84
C GLU A 537 -23.26 -1.81 41.29
N THR A 538 -23.35 -2.87 40.47
CA THR A 538 -23.82 -4.19 40.90
C THR A 538 -22.64 -5.01 41.42
N ALA A 539 -22.85 -5.68 42.55
CA ALA A 539 -21.82 -6.39 43.31
C ALA A 539 -21.08 -7.48 42.50
N PRO A 540 -19.76 -7.66 42.70
CA PRO A 540 -18.99 -8.70 42.02
C PRO A 540 -19.23 -10.09 42.63
N THR A 541 -19.50 -11.08 41.78
CA THR A 541 -19.47 -12.52 42.13
C THR A 541 -18.24 -13.19 41.51
N THR A 542 -17.55 -13.99 42.32
CA THR A 542 -16.26 -14.60 41.99
C THR A 542 -16.38 -15.69 40.91
N PRO A 543 -15.66 -15.59 39.77
CA PRO A 543 -15.66 -16.61 38.73
C PRO A 543 -14.88 -17.87 39.14
N ALA A 544 -15.26 -19.02 38.57
CA ALA A 544 -14.57 -20.30 38.77
C ALA A 544 -13.19 -20.32 38.09
N SER A 545 -12.17 -20.69 38.88
CA SER A 545 -10.76 -20.72 38.45
C SER A 545 -10.44 -21.98 37.65
N PRO A 546 -9.72 -21.89 36.51
CA PRO A 546 -9.20 -23.06 35.81
C PRO A 546 -7.99 -23.66 36.55
N ALA A 547 -7.79 -24.98 36.41
CA ALA A 547 -6.63 -25.68 36.95
C ALA A 547 -5.43 -25.57 35.99
N GLY A 548 -4.34 -24.96 36.46
CA GLY A 548 -3.08 -24.75 35.71
C GLY A 548 -2.21 -23.65 36.34
N PRO A 549 -0.97 -23.40 35.85
CA PRO A 549 -0.05 -22.42 36.43
C PRO A 549 -0.38 -20.94 36.14
N TYR A 550 -1.39 -20.67 35.29
CA TYR A 550 -1.88 -19.31 35.03
C TYR A 550 -3.00 -18.94 36.00
N LYS A 551 -2.88 -17.78 36.66
CA LYS A 551 -3.87 -17.22 37.58
C LYS A 551 -4.32 -15.85 37.07
N PHE A 552 -5.60 -15.72 36.73
CA PHE A 552 -6.21 -14.45 36.32
C PHE A 552 -6.13 -13.41 37.45
N ASP A 553 -5.68 -12.20 37.12
CA ASP A 553 -5.70 -11.03 38.00
C ASP A 553 -6.77 -10.03 37.53
N PRO A 554 -7.91 -9.91 38.25
CA PRO A 554 -9.00 -9.01 37.87
C PRO A 554 -8.61 -7.53 37.80
N ALA A 555 -7.69 -7.07 38.67
CA ALA A 555 -7.27 -5.68 38.70
C ALA A 555 -6.39 -5.35 37.48
N ARG A 556 -5.48 -6.27 37.15
CA ARG A 556 -4.67 -6.16 35.94
C ARG A 556 -5.53 -6.23 34.67
N GLY A 557 -6.46 -7.18 34.58
CA GLY A 557 -7.38 -7.30 33.45
C GLY A 557 -8.22 -6.03 33.23
N ALA A 558 -8.75 -5.44 34.30
CA ALA A 558 -9.49 -4.17 34.23
C ALA A 558 -8.61 -3.00 33.77
N SER A 559 -7.36 -2.92 34.25
CA SER A 559 -6.41 -1.88 33.83
C SER A 559 -6.03 -2.02 32.34
N LEU A 560 -5.79 -3.24 31.87
CA LEU A 560 -5.47 -3.52 30.47
C LEU A 560 -6.68 -3.22 29.56
N TYR A 561 -7.89 -3.60 29.98
CA TYR A 561 -9.12 -3.25 29.27
C TYR A 561 -9.30 -1.73 29.15
N ALA A 562 -9.09 -0.99 30.25
CA ALA A 562 -9.16 0.47 30.25
C ALA A 562 -8.15 1.10 29.27
N ALA A 563 -6.96 0.53 29.16
CA ALA A 563 -5.90 1.04 28.29
C ALA A 563 -6.12 0.72 26.80
N SER A 564 -6.74 -0.42 26.46
CA SER A 564 -6.74 -0.94 25.08
C SER A 564 -8.11 -1.09 24.44
N CYS A 565 -9.17 -1.29 25.23
CA CYS A 565 -10.48 -1.74 24.72
C CYS A 565 -11.59 -0.72 25.02
N MET A 566 -11.48 -0.02 26.16
CA MET A 566 -12.52 0.87 26.70
C MET A 566 -12.85 2.06 25.79
N ALA A 567 -11.90 2.54 24.98
CA ALA A 567 -12.14 3.68 24.08
C ALA A 567 -13.30 3.42 23.10
N CYS A 568 -13.46 2.17 22.65
CA CYS A 568 -14.54 1.77 21.74
C CYS A 568 -15.66 1.06 22.50
N HIS A 569 -15.33 0.08 23.36
CA HIS A 569 -16.31 -0.78 24.02
C HIS A 569 -16.91 -0.18 25.30
N GLN A 570 -16.44 1.00 25.71
CA GLN A 570 -16.86 1.76 26.89
C GLN A 570 -16.56 1.05 28.22
N ALA A 571 -16.57 1.81 29.32
CA ALA A 571 -16.31 1.24 30.65
C ALA A 571 -17.36 0.19 31.07
N THR A 572 -18.56 0.30 30.52
CA THR A 572 -19.70 -0.61 30.78
C THR A 572 -19.73 -1.83 29.87
N GLY A 573 -18.80 -1.95 28.92
CA GLY A 573 -18.78 -3.02 27.93
C GLY A 573 -19.97 -3.01 26.96
N MET A 574 -20.78 -1.94 26.93
CA MET A 574 -21.95 -1.82 26.05
C MET A 574 -21.61 -1.35 24.63
N GLY A 575 -20.38 -0.87 24.42
CA GLY A 575 -20.01 -0.23 23.16
C GLY A 575 -20.90 0.96 22.83
N LEU A 576 -21.07 1.22 21.54
CA LEU A 576 -21.96 2.25 21.00
C LEU A 576 -22.79 1.61 19.88
N PRO A 577 -24.11 1.42 20.05
CA PRO A 577 -24.95 0.79 19.04
C PRO A 577 -24.76 1.40 17.64
N GLY A 578 -24.50 0.55 16.65
CA GLY A 578 -24.24 0.97 15.26
C GLY A 578 -22.80 1.40 14.94
N ALA A 579 -21.93 1.56 15.95
CA ALA A 579 -20.52 1.92 15.77
C ALA A 579 -19.56 0.89 16.39
N PHE A 580 -19.77 0.53 17.66
CA PHE A 580 -18.94 -0.45 18.38
C PHE A 580 -19.81 -1.49 19.08
N PRO A 581 -19.56 -2.79 18.89
CA PRO A 581 -20.41 -3.82 19.46
C PRO A 581 -20.27 -3.94 20.98
N PRO A 582 -21.34 -4.36 21.68
CA PRO A 582 -21.26 -4.68 23.10
C PRO A 582 -20.39 -5.92 23.32
N LEU A 583 -19.61 -5.91 24.39
CA LEU A 583 -18.92 -7.07 24.98
C LEU A 583 -19.76 -7.70 26.10
N LYS A 584 -20.61 -6.90 26.75
CA LYS A 584 -21.66 -7.40 27.64
C LYS A 584 -22.67 -8.23 26.84
N ASP A 585 -23.02 -9.42 27.35
CA ASP A 585 -23.96 -10.36 26.74
C ASP A 585 -23.59 -10.79 25.30
N ASN A 586 -22.32 -10.63 24.92
CA ASN A 586 -21.86 -10.93 23.58
C ASN A 586 -21.69 -12.45 23.39
N PRO A 587 -22.27 -13.07 22.34
CA PRO A 587 -22.18 -14.52 22.14
C PRO A 587 -20.76 -15.06 22.00
N ALA A 588 -19.82 -14.28 21.47
CA ALA A 588 -18.43 -14.69 21.35
C ALA A 588 -17.70 -14.63 22.70
N VAL A 589 -18.02 -13.64 23.55
CA VAL A 589 -17.48 -13.50 24.91
C VAL A 589 -18.07 -14.58 25.83
N LEU A 590 -19.35 -14.90 25.68
CA LEU A 590 -20.02 -15.91 26.51
C LEU A 590 -19.79 -17.35 26.06
N ASN A 591 -19.17 -17.58 24.90
CA ASN A 591 -18.98 -18.92 24.36
C ASN A 591 -18.01 -19.74 25.24
N ASP A 592 -18.34 -21.01 25.50
CA ASP A 592 -17.46 -21.95 26.19
C ASP A 592 -16.16 -22.22 25.42
N ASP A 593 -16.22 -22.20 24.08
CA ASP A 593 -15.03 -22.20 23.22
C ASP A 593 -14.55 -20.75 23.00
N PRO A 594 -13.40 -20.37 23.59
CA PRO A 594 -12.90 -19.01 23.48
C PRO A 594 -12.23 -18.70 22.13
N ALA A 595 -12.13 -19.67 21.21
CA ALA A 595 -11.36 -19.52 19.97
C ALA A 595 -11.76 -18.26 19.17
N LYS A 596 -13.06 -17.95 19.10
CA LYS A 596 -13.53 -16.75 18.40
C LYS A 596 -13.11 -15.47 19.10
N GLN A 597 -13.32 -15.36 20.42
CA GLN A 597 -12.92 -14.17 21.18
C GLN A 597 -11.41 -13.94 21.10
N ILE A 598 -10.61 -14.99 21.28
CA ILE A 598 -9.15 -14.93 21.17
C ILE A 598 -8.72 -14.50 19.77
N SER A 599 -9.33 -15.08 18.72
CA SER A 599 -9.02 -14.72 17.33
C SER A 599 -9.36 -13.26 17.03
N VAL A 600 -10.49 -12.76 17.52
CA VAL A 600 -10.90 -11.36 17.33
C VAL A 600 -9.93 -10.39 18.02
N ILE A 601 -9.48 -10.68 19.23
CA ILE A 601 -8.49 -9.84 19.92
C ILE A 601 -7.14 -9.89 19.18
N LEU A 602 -6.70 -11.07 18.74
CA LEU A 602 -5.43 -11.23 18.03
C LEU A 602 -5.43 -10.57 16.65
N ASN A 603 -6.49 -10.82 15.86
CA ASN A 603 -6.53 -10.60 14.42
C ASN A 603 -7.46 -9.45 14.00
N GLY A 604 -8.18 -8.86 14.95
CA GLY A 604 -9.21 -7.88 14.67
C GLY A 604 -10.48 -8.52 14.11
N LEU A 605 -11.45 -7.67 13.77
CA LEU A 605 -12.73 -8.09 13.20
C LEU A 605 -13.29 -7.00 12.30
N HIS A 606 -13.83 -7.37 11.15
CA HIS A 606 -14.53 -6.46 10.26
C HIS A 606 -15.63 -7.18 9.48
N GLY A 607 -16.76 -6.51 9.26
CA GLY A 607 -17.84 -6.98 8.38
C GLY A 607 -18.71 -8.11 8.96
N GLU A 608 -18.51 -8.51 10.22
CA GLU A 608 -19.36 -9.51 10.88
C GLU A 608 -20.51 -8.84 11.66
N ALA A 609 -21.72 -9.38 11.54
CA ALA A 609 -22.86 -8.94 12.33
C ALA A 609 -22.85 -9.61 13.71
N ILE A 610 -23.08 -8.83 14.77
CA ILE A 610 -23.20 -9.32 16.14
C ILE A 610 -24.64 -9.10 16.59
N ASN A 611 -25.33 -10.20 16.94
CA ASN A 611 -26.76 -10.21 17.28
C ASN A 611 -27.64 -9.57 16.19
N GLY A 612 -27.30 -9.78 14.92
CA GLY A 612 -28.04 -9.24 13.77
C GLY A 612 -27.77 -7.76 13.46
N ILE A 613 -26.90 -7.09 14.22
CA ILE A 613 -26.48 -5.70 13.98
C ILE A 613 -25.10 -5.72 13.32
N SER A 614 -25.00 -5.09 12.14
CA SER A 614 -23.71 -4.91 11.46
C SER A 614 -23.00 -3.67 12.00
N TYR A 615 -21.71 -3.81 12.30
CA TYR A 615 -20.85 -2.73 12.77
C TYR A 615 -19.86 -2.39 11.66
N PRO A 616 -19.89 -1.17 11.08
CA PRO A 616 -19.07 -0.80 9.94
C PRO A 616 -17.61 -0.54 10.33
N SER A 617 -17.33 -0.24 11.60
CA SER A 617 -15.98 0.02 12.09
C SER A 617 -15.20 -1.29 12.24
N ALA A 618 -14.03 -1.37 11.61
CA ALA A 618 -13.09 -2.46 11.80
C ALA A 618 -12.45 -2.37 13.20
N MET A 619 -12.48 -3.49 13.94
CA MET A 619 -11.68 -3.66 15.15
C MET A 619 -10.24 -4.00 14.73
N PRO A 620 -9.22 -3.23 15.18
CA PRO A 620 -7.82 -3.51 14.85
C PRO A 620 -7.30 -4.77 15.56
N PRO A 621 -6.26 -5.44 15.00
CA PRO A 621 -5.59 -6.57 15.64
C PRO A 621 -4.66 -6.14 16.78
N PHE A 622 -4.62 -6.91 17.88
CA PHE A 622 -3.73 -6.66 19.01
C PHE A 622 -2.60 -7.70 19.17
N ALA A 623 -2.47 -8.66 18.23
CA ALA A 623 -1.40 -9.65 18.29
C ALA A 623 0.00 -9.02 18.34
N ALA A 624 0.23 -7.88 17.69
CA ALA A 624 1.56 -7.25 17.67
C ALA A 624 1.92 -6.50 18.96
N THR A 625 0.93 -6.07 19.74
CA THR A 625 1.10 -5.13 20.86
C THR A 625 0.90 -5.77 22.23
N LEU A 626 0.15 -6.86 22.33
CA LEU A 626 -0.16 -7.54 23.59
C LEU A 626 0.39 -8.96 23.61
N ASN A 627 1.01 -9.35 24.73
CA ASN A 627 1.48 -10.73 24.94
C ASN A 627 0.31 -11.66 25.33
N ASP A 628 0.59 -12.96 25.37
CA ASP A 628 -0.44 -13.98 25.61
C ASP A 628 -1.12 -13.86 26.98
N ALA A 629 -0.38 -13.44 28.00
CA ALA A 629 -0.93 -13.25 29.35
C ALA A 629 -1.81 -11.99 29.42
N ASP A 630 -1.43 -10.90 28.76
CA ASP A 630 -2.22 -9.67 28.70
C ASP A 630 -3.55 -9.92 27.98
N ILE A 631 -3.53 -10.63 26.85
CA ILE A 631 -4.75 -11.00 26.11
C ILE A 631 -5.64 -11.92 26.95
N ALA A 632 -5.07 -12.89 27.66
CA ALA A 632 -5.84 -13.75 28.56
C ALA A 632 -6.48 -12.93 29.69
N ASP A 633 -5.76 -11.99 30.30
CA ASP A 633 -6.30 -11.12 31.37
C ASP A 633 -7.40 -10.17 30.86
N ILE A 634 -7.25 -9.59 29.66
CA ILE A 634 -8.29 -8.77 29.03
C ILE A 634 -9.54 -9.61 28.74
N ALA A 635 -9.37 -10.74 28.04
CA ALA A 635 -10.49 -11.58 27.67
C ALA A 635 -11.22 -12.11 28.91
N ASN A 636 -10.49 -12.42 29.99
CA ASN A 636 -11.06 -12.82 31.27
C ASN A 636 -11.80 -11.68 31.98
N HIS A 637 -11.31 -10.44 31.90
CA HIS A 637 -12.05 -9.27 32.37
C HIS A 637 -13.38 -9.13 31.63
N GLU A 638 -13.39 -9.25 30.30
CA GLU A 638 -14.62 -9.21 29.49
C GLU A 638 -15.59 -10.34 29.86
N ARG A 639 -15.07 -11.55 30.09
CA ARG A 639 -15.84 -12.77 30.40
C ARG A 639 -16.43 -12.81 31.81
N SER A 640 -15.95 -11.94 32.70
CA SER A 640 -16.37 -11.88 34.12
C SER A 640 -16.97 -10.55 34.54
N SER A 641 -16.99 -9.54 33.65
CA SER A 641 -17.52 -8.21 33.95
C SER A 641 -18.94 -8.00 33.42
N TRP A 642 -19.61 -6.97 33.95
CA TRP A 642 -20.92 -6.49 33.48
C TRP A 642 -22.07 -7.53 33.51
N GLY A 643 -21.91 -8.60 34.29
CA GLY A 643 -22.86 -9.72 34.37
C GLY A 643 -22.49 -10.92 33.50
N ASN A 644 -21.43 -10.84 32.69
CA ASN A 644 -20.92 -11.99 31.94
C ASN A 644 -20.41 -13.08 32.89
N GLN A 645 -20.67 -14.32 32.54
CA GLN A 645 -20.27 -15.51 33.30
C GLN A 645 -19.77 -16.58 32.33
N ALA A 646 -18.54 -16.41 31.84
CA ALA A 646 -17.94 -17.35 30.90
C ALA A 646 -16.64 -17.96 31.44
N ARG A 647 -16.30 -19.18 30.97
CA ARG A 647 -15.13 -19.92 31.43
C ARG A 647 -13.84 -19.14 31.17
N LEU A 648 -12.96 -19.00 32.18
CA LEU A 648 -11.71 -18.27 32.00
C LEU A 648 -10.75 -18.94 31.00
N ILE A 649 -9.99 -18.10 30.30
CA ILE A 649 -9.00 -18.40 29.27
C ILE A 649 -7.60 -18.39 29.89
N THR A 650 -6.71 -19.28 29.44
CA THR A 650 -5.30 -19.30 29.85
C THR A 650 -4.39 -18.69 28.78
N ALA A 651 -3.21 -18.21 29.20
CA ALA A 651 -2.18 -17.73 28.27
C ALA A 651 -1.75 -18.80 27.24
N ASP A 652 -1.75 -20.09 27.61
CA ASP A 652 -1.42 -21.18 26.68
C ASP A 652 -2.47 -21.35 25.58
N GLN A 653 -3.76 -21.11 25.88
CA GLN A 653 -4.81 -21.11 24.86
C GLN A 653 -4.62 -19.96 23.86
N VAL A 654 -4.21 -18.78 24.35
CA VAL A 654 -3.88 -17.64 23.48
C VAL A 654 -2.66 -17.94 22.63
N LYS A 655 -1.60 -18.48 23.23
CA LYS A 655 -0.38 -18.89 22.54
C LYS A 655 -0.66 -19.91 21.42
N ALA A 656 -1.51 -20.90 21.70
CA ALA A 656 -1.90 -21.90 20.72
C ALA A 656 -2.72 -21.31 19.56
N ALA A 657 -3.53 -20.28 19.82
CA ALA A 657 -4.28 -19.57 18.79
C ALA A 657 -3.41 -18.62 17.96
N ARG A 658 -2.35 -18.05 18.55
CA ARG A 658 -1.41 -17.15 17.87
C ARG A 658 -0.54 -17.83 16.81
N GLY A 659 -0.32 -19.14 16.94
CA GLY A 659 0.44 -19.95 15.99
C GLY A 659 -0.38 -20.50 14.81
N LYS A 660 -1.66 -20.13 14.71
CA LYS A 660 -2.57 -20.46 13.61
C LYS A 660 -2.88 -19.20 12.82
#